data_AF-A0A2A6CTJ3-F1
#
_entry.id   AF-A0A2A6CTJ3-F1
#
_cell.length_a   1.000
_cell.length_b   1.000
_cell.length_c   1.000
_cell.angle_alpha   90.00
_cell.angle_beta   90.00
_cell.angle_gamma   90.00
#
_symmetry.space_group_name_H-M   'P 1'
#
loop_
_entity.id
_entity.type
_entity.pdbx_description
1 polymer ?
#
loop_
_entity_poly.entity_id
_entity_poly.type
_entity_poly.pdbx_seq_one_letter_code
_entity_poly.pdbx_strand_id
1 'polypeptide(L)'
;MLRLCLFLTLIVSSAANSNPKWSRDSTLPVARLTLTKPYGQFWTHWDVRGKVASTNNEIRLTPAVKGVSGAIWSKTQLGLAGFGVEVDFRFASKDGLHADGAAVWFVDKPSEGTAYGISSNFTGIGVVLDTFQNLEYGVGSFVGIVGSDGTTPHLMDNNGKDVLLGKCRVSNMVKVDKNRKKFAETVSVYIEYLGNFIRVFYKYPEGTEWELCADSKVHIPLSYTMGVSASTGELSARHELIALRVFEIPVDHSIAVARSTDKLVFEKKATVENQKDADMITVMWIFIIVIVSVIIIVAAILIFDYYYAQYSGEERGRSEITTKYLPVLLRTLFRRVVHPYSDVMLRISLLLLLVICLSVLAVFPQYPPENRHPLDRFLLVKPYSRSINKFQPLGSVLTTMSEVRLTSNAKSMTGSIWSREILGINAFSVEARLRISSQNAGSVVADGMGIWFTERTSLGSAYGISPMFTGFGVVLDTYDNTNSRRTPFLGLVASNGTVPLNNDNNGELHTLESCRIYDSGAFIRDTNDHTARESITVLIEYLPGSIGIFYKLDRDLDWQHCFTHANVFIPNYFFLGASASTGDLSAQQDLLSLKVFDLPVDMTGTAKSKMSFDQNPRAGTEKKEADGGKALLLLCFFALCFVAVVGGLVIILKPDLIPGTQASIDKKKRFY
;
A
#
# COMPACT_ATOMS: atom_id res chain seq x y z
N MET A 1 7.95 -2.71 -32.83
CA MET A 1 7.09 -1.99 -31.87
C MET A 1 5.99 -2.87 -31.27
N LEU A 2 5.28 -3.72 -32.02
CA LEU A 2 4.21 -4.59 -31.48
C LEU A 2 4.63 -5.55 -30.34
N ARG A 3 5.92 -5.92 -30.24
CA ARG A 3 6.45 -6.80 -29.19
C ARG A 3 6.67 -6.10 -27.83
N LEU A 4 6.68 -4.78 -27.80
CA LEU A 4 6.94 -4.02 -26.57
C LEU A 4 5.66 -3.80 -25.73
N CYS A 5 4.49 -3.73 -26.39
CA CYS A 5 3.20 -3.55 -25.71
C CYS A 5 2.68 -4.83 -25.01
N LEU A 6 3.05 -6.02 -25.49
CA LEU A 6 2.62 -7.30 -24.92
C LEU A 6 3.35 -7.69 -23.62
N PHE A 7 4.50 -7.05 -23.32
CA PHE A 7 5.30 -7.35 -22.13
C PHE A 7 4.86 -6.56 -20.89
N LEU A 8 4.19 -5.41 -21.08
CA LEU A 8 3.76 -4.52 -20.00
C LEU A 8 2.42 -4.95 -19.36
N THR A 9 1.59 -5.73 -20.06
CA THR A 9 0.29 -6.19 -19.55
C THR A 9 0.39 -7.41 -18.62
N LEU A 10 1.54 -8.08 -18.54
CA LEU A 10 1.73 -9.31 -17.75
C LEU A 10 2.21 -9.06 -16.31
N ILE A 11 2.69 -7.86 -16.00
CA ILE A 11 3.33 -7.54 -14.69
C ILE A 11 2.30 -7.07 -13.65
N VAL A 12 1.08 -6.68 -14.07
CA VAL A 12 0.10 -6.03 -13.17
C VAL A 12 -0.74 -7.03 -12.34
N SER A 13 -0.72 -8.34 -12.64
CA SER A 13 -1.67 -9.29 -12.04
C SER A 13 -1.18 -10.06 -10.80
N SER A 14 0.04 -9.87 -10.29
CA SER A 14 0.54 -10.68 -9.15
C SER A 14 0.63 -9.98 -7.79
N ALA A 15 0.27 -8.70 -7.68
CA ALA A 15 0.31 -7.97 -6.42
C ALA A 15 -1.08 -7.93 -5.75
N ALA A 16 -1.49 -9.04 -5.13
CA ALA A 16 -2.58 -9.04 -4.16
C ALA A 16 -2.34 -10.05 -3.02
N ASN A 17 -2.41 -9.51 -1.80
CA ASN A 17 -2.61 -10.14 -0.47
C ASN A 17 -1.43 -10.79 0.26
N SER A 18 -1.06 -10.17 1.40
CA SER A 18 -1.45 -10.70 2.73
C SER A 18 -1.22 -9.64 3.84
N ASN A 19 -2.28 -9.25 4.57
CA ASN A 19 -2.25 -8.34 5.73
C ASN A 19 -2.00 -9.10 7.06
N PRO A 20 -1.37 -8.51 8.10
CA PRO A 20 -1.05 -9.20 9.36
C PRO A 20 -2.14 -9.10 10.45
N LYS A 21 -2.14 -10.12 11.33
CA LYS A 21 -3.10 -10.48 12.39
C LYS A 21 -2.76 -9.94 13.80
N TRP A 22 -3.78 -9.69 14.64
CA TRP A 22 -3.77 -9.11 16.01
C TRP A 22 -3.85 -10.16 17.16
N SER A 23 -3.29 -9.86 18.36
CA SER A 23 -3.40 -10.66 19.61
C SER A 23 -3.83 -9.81 20.84
N ARG A 24 -4.53 -10.43 21.81
CA ARG A 24 -5.52 -9.84 22.73
C ARG A 24 -5.05 -9.62 24.20
N ASP A 25 -3.82 -9.99 24.55
CA ASP A 25 -3.45 -10.30 25.95
C ASP A 25 -3.08 -9.14 26.89
N SER A 26 -3.10 -7.87 26.45
CA SER A 26 -2.70 -6.70 27.27
C SER A 26 -3.82 -5.72 27.59
N THR A 27 -5.08 -6.12 27.41
CA THR A 27 -6.25 -5.24 27.44
C THR A 27 -7.03 -5.35 28.76
N LEU A 28 -7.30 -4.22 29.44
CA LEU A 28 -8.07 -4.20 30.70
C LEU A 28 -9.55 -3.96 30.40
N PRO A 29 -10.48 -4.86 30.77
CA PRO A 29 -11.90 -4.67 30.46
C PRO A 29 -12.50 -3.49 31.23
N VAL A 30 -13.20 -2.61 30.51
CA VAL A 30 -13.87 -1.43 31.06
C VAL A 30 -15.34 -1.78 31.28
N ALA A 31 -15.65 -2.30 32.46
CA ALA A 31 -16.97 -2.83 32.81
C ALA A 31 -18.12 -1.83 32.58
N ARG A 32 -17.91 -0.54 32.94
CA ARG A 32 -18.93 0.52 32.78
C ARG A 32 -19.33 0.78 31.32
N LEU A 33 -18.46 0.43 30.36
CA LEU A 33 -18.70 0.62 28.91
C LEU A 33 -18.91 -0.73 28.19
N THR A 34 -18.90 -1.85 28.90
CA THR A 34 -19.05 -3.19 28.32
C THR A 34 -20.49 -3.67 28.46
N LEU A 35 -21.06 -4.18 27.36
CA LEU A 35 -22.39 -4.79 27.29
C LEU A 35 -22.28 -6.20 26.72
N THR A 36 -22.42 -7.21 27.57
CA THR A 36 -22.48 -8.62 27.19
C THR A 36 -23.71 -9.27 27.83
N LYS A 37 -24.23 -10.33 27.21
CA LYS A 37 -25.35 -11.07 27.79
C LYS A 37 -24.93 -11.78 29.08
N PRO A 38 -25.79 -11.83 30.11
CA PRO A 38 -27.07 -11.13 30.21
C PRO A 38 -26.88 -9.63 30.52
N TYR A 39 -27.68 -8.76 29.90
CA TYR A 39 -27.53 -7.29 29.98
C TYR A 39 -28.08 -6.67 31.27
N GLY A 40 -27.98 -7.35 32.41
CA GLY A 40 -28.64 -6.94 33.66
C GLY A 40 -28.21 -5.58 34.22
N GLN A 41 -27.02 -5.09 33.86
CA GLN A 41 -26.50 -3.78 34.28
C GLN A 41 -26.63 -2.69 33.21
N PHE A 42 -27.30 -2.97 32.10
CA PHE A 42 -27.42 -2.07 30.95
C PHE A 42 -27.92 -0.67 31.36
N TRP A 43 -29.01 -0.60 32.11
CA TRP A 43 -29.63 0.68 32.53
C TRP A 43 -28.79 1.47 33.53
N THR A 44 -27.80 0.85 34.18
CA THR A 44 -26.96 1.53 35.17
C THR A 44 -26.00 2.51 34.49
N HIS A 45 -25.45 2.14 33.33
CA HIS A 45 -24.37 2.88 32.68
C HIS A 45 -24.74 3.44 31.31
N TRP A 46 -25.90 3.08 30.76
CA TRP A 46 -26.32 3.48 29.43
C TRP A 46 -27.69 4.16 29.43
N ASP A 47 -27.80 5.23 28.66
CA ASP A 47 -29.05 5.90 28.32
C ASP A 47 -29.57 5.40 26.98
N VAL A 48 -30.89 5.19 26.92
CA VAL A 48 -31.58 4.72 25.73
C VAL A 48 -32.32 5.87 25.08
N ARG A 49 -32.18 5.98 23.75
CA ARG A 49 -32.84 6.98 22.92
C ARG A 49 -33.44 6.37 21.67
N GLY A 50 -34.49 6.97 21.13
CA GLY A 50 -35.22 6.45 19.98
C GLY A 50 -35.91 5.11 20.23
N LYS A 51 -35.95 4.23 19.23
CA LYS A 51 -36.75 2.98 19.19
C LYS A 51 -36.01 1.73 19.67
N VAL A 52 -35.03 1.89 20.56
CA VAL A 52 -34.28 0.76 21.13
C VAL A 52 -35.21 -0.07 22.02
N ALA A 53 -35.15 -1.39 21.86
CA ALA A 53 -35.76 -2.34 22.78
C ALA A 53 -34.64 -3.11 23.49
N SER A 54 -34.65 -3.10 24.82
CA SER A 54 -33.67 -3.81 25.65
C SER A 54 -34.36 -4.76 26.62
N THR A 55 -33.84 -5.98 26.70
CA THR A 55 -34.19 -7.02 27.68
C THR A 55 -32.89 -7.60 28.23
N ASN A 56 -32.95 -8.50 29.20
CA ASN A 56 -31.75 -9.19 29.69
C ASN A 56 -31.01 -9.98 28.62
N ASN A 57 -31.68 -10.37 27.52
CA ASN A 57 -31.12 -11.25 26.50
C ASN A 57 -30.99 -10.60 25.12
N GLU A 58 -31.43 -9.37 24.94
CA GLU A 58 -31.44 -8.68 23.64
C GLU A 58 -31.31 -7.17 23.83
N ILE A 59 -30.40 -6.56 23.06
CA ILE A 59 -30.43 -5.13 22.77
C ILE A 59 -30.68 -4.97 21.28
N ARG A 60 -31.85 -4.46 20.93
CA ARG A 60 -32.24 -4.17 19.55
C ARG A 60 -32.28 -2.67 19.37
N LEU A 61 -31.40 -2.14 18.52
CA LEU A 61 -31.27 -0.72 18.25
C LEU A 61 -32.46 -0.21 17.43
N THR A 62 -32.84 -0.95 16.38
CA THR A 62 -34.05 -0.65 15.59
C THR A 62 -34.81 -1.93 15.21
N PRO A 63 -36.15 -1.87 15.17
CA PRO A 63 -36.96 -2.91 14.54
C PRO A 63 -36.87 -2.81 13.01
N ALA A 64 -37.33 -3.84 12.30
CA ALA A 64 -37.51 -3.81 10.84
C ALA A 64 -38.75 -2.97 10.45
N VAL A 65 -38.71 -1.68 10.78
CA VAL A 65 -39.71 -0.65 10.45
C VAL A 65 -38.97 0.50 9.76
N LYS A 66 -39.60 1.16 8.79
CA LYS A 66 -39.02 2.27 8.04
C LYS A 66 -38.97 3.55 8.88
N GLY A 67 -37.98 4.42 8.62
CA GLY A 67 -37.92 5.77 9.17
C GLY A 67 -37.74 5.83 10.69
N VAL A 68 -37.03 4.88 11.29
CA VAL A 68 -36.78 4.87 12.74
C VAL A 68 -35.30 4.83 13.06
N SER A 69 -34.95 5.48 14.16
CA SER A 69 -33.60 5.45 14.72
C SER A 69 -33.63 5.05 16.18
N GLY A 70 -32.53 4.48 16.64
CA GLY A 70 -32.32 4.12 18.04
C GLY A 70 -30.86 4.18 18.39
N ALA A 71 -30.57 4.70 19.58
CA ALA A 71 -29.21 4.89 20.06
C ALA A 71 -29.12 4.57 21.55
N ILE A 72 -27.97 4.05 21.95
CA ILE A 72 -27.57 3.93 23.34
C ILE A 72 -26.31 4.75 23.55
N TRP A 73 -26.25 5.47 24.67
CA TRP A 73 -25.14 6.36 24.99
C TRP A 73 -24.61 6.07 26.39
N SER A 74 -23.30 6.11 26.59
CA SER A 74 -22.73 5.99 27.93
C SER A 74 -23.13 7.19 28.78
N LYS A 75 -23.58 6.94 30.01
CA LYS A 75 -23.92 8.00 30.99
C LYS A 75 -22.69 8.76 31.47
N THR A 76 -21.52 8.12 31.38
CA THR A 76 -20.23 8.70 31.71
C THR A 76 -19.44 8.98 30.44
N GLN A 77 -18.54 9.95 30.51
CA GLN A 77 -17.52 10.17 29.48
C GLN A 77 -16.65 8.92 29.31
N LEU A 78 -16.04 8.80 28.13
CA LEU A 78 -15.13 7.72 27.75
C LEU A 78 -13.98 7.67 28.75
N GLY A 79 -13.24 8.78 28.90
CA GLY A 79 -12.16 8.92 29.87
C GLY A 79 -10.98 7.96 29.63
N LEU A 80 -10.83 7.43 28.40
CA LEU A 80 -9.79 6.50 28.03
C LEU A 80 -8.86 7.14 27.01
N ALA A 81 -7.57 7.18 27.33
CA ALA A 81 -6.56 7.73 26.45
C ALA A 81 -6.11 6.70 25.39
N GLY A 82 -6.10 5.40 25.71
CA GLY A 82 -5.98 4.33 24.73
C GLY A 82 -7.10 3.33 24.96
N PHE A 83 -7.74 2.85 23.90
CA PHE A 83 -8.84 1.91 24.04
C PHE A 83 -9.02 0.99 22.84
N GLY A 84 -9.53 -0.21 23.13
CA GLY A 84 -10.04 -1.16 22.15
C GLY A 84 -11.56 -1.32 22.32
N VAL A 85 -12.31 -1.38 21.23
CA VAL A 85 -13.75 -1.69 21.24
C VAL A 85 -14.02 -2.85 20.29
N GLU A 86 -14.41 -3.99 20.84
CA GLU A 86 -14.93 -5.12 20.07
C GLU A 86 -16.46 -5.06 20.08
N VAL A 87 -17.08 -4.97 18.91
CA VAL A 87 -18.52 -4.88 18.75
C VAL A 87 -19.04 -5.97 17.83
N ASP A 88 -20.08 -6.66 18.27
CA ASP A 88 -20.75 -7.72 17.51
C ASP A 88 -22.15 -7.22 17.14
N PHE A 89 -22.39 -6.96 15.85
CA PHE A 89 -23.69 -6.60 15.33
C PHE A 89 -24.37 -7.78 14.64
N ARG A 90 -25.71 -7.73 14.61
CA ARG A 90 -26.51 -8.60 13.76
C ARG A 90 -27.55 -7.78 13.02
N PHE A 91 -27.58 -7.95 11.71
CA PHE A 91 -28.51 -7.30 10.81
C PHE A 91 -29.43 -8.34 10.15
N ALA A 92 -30.74 -8.12 10.24
CA ALA A 92 -31.73 -9.02 9.65
C ALA A 92 -32.77 -8.24 8.85
N SER A 93 -33.04 -8.71 7.62
CA SER A 93 -34.13 -8.20 6.78
C SER A 93 -35.07 -9.33 6.40
N LYS A 94 -36.37 -9.02 6.27
CA LYS A 94 -37.41 -9.98 5.91
C LYS A 94 -37.38 -10.33 4.41
N ASP A 95 -37.22 -9.32 3.56
CA ASP A 95 -37.39 -9.44 2.11
C ASP A 95 -36.06 -9.27 1.35
N GLY A 96 -34.97 -9.03 2.07
CA GLY A 96 -33.60 -8.92 1.54
C GLY A 96 -33.20 -7.52 1.09
N LEU A 97 -34.15 -6.58 1.01
CA LEU A 97 -33.88 -5.15 0.93
C LEU A 97 -33.62 -4.60 2.34
N HIS A 98 -32.56 -3.82 2.52
CA HIS A 98 -32.14 -3.32 3.84
C HIS A 98 -31.39 -2.00 3.75
N ALA A 99 -31.56 -1.17 4.79
CA ALA A 99 -30.83 0.07 5.02
C ALA A 99 -31.08 0.52 6.49
N ASP A 100 -30.35 1.48 7.05
CA ASP A 100 -29.13 2.12 6.49
C ASP A 100 -27.88 1.49 7.09
N GLY A 101 -27.92 1.15 8.38
CA GLY A 101 -26.81 0.47 9.05
C GLY A 101 -26.75 0.82 10.53
N ALA A 102 -25.59 0.58 11.13
CA ALA A 102 -25.30 0.91 12.51
C ALA A 102 -23.93 1.58 12.65
N ALA A 103 -23.68 2.22 13.78
CA ALA A 103 -22.42 2.87 14.05
C ALA A 103 -22.05 2.83 15.53
N VAL A 104 -20.73 2.86 15.79
CA VAL A 104 -20.13 3.12 17.10
C VAL A 104 -19.55 4.53 17.09
N TRP A 105 -19.83 5.31 18.12
CA TRP A 105 -19.54 6.75 18.17
C TRP A 105 -18.66 7.11 19.36
N PHE A 106 -17.82 8.12 19.15
CA PHE A 106 -17.06 8.87 20.16
C PHE A 106 -17.27 10.36 19.89
N VAL A 107 -18.18 11.01 20.62
CA VAL A 107 -18.65 12.37 20.30
C VAL A 107 -18.65 13.28 21.51
N ASP A 108 -18.54 14.58 21.27
CA ASP A 108 -18.63 15.59 22.34
C ASP A 108 -19.95 15.48 23.09
N LYS A 109 -21.07 15.42 22.35
CA LYS A 109 -22.42 15.34 22.92
C LYS A 109 -23.29 14.30 22.20
N PRO A 110 -24.00 13.44 22.95
CA PRO A 110 -25.05 12.59 22.41
C PRO A 110 -26.07 13.40 21.64
N SER A 111 -26.41 12.95 20.44
CA SER A 111 -27.47 13.54 19.62
C SER A 111 -28.22 12.44 18.89
N GLU A 112 -29.45 12.75 18.48
CA GLU A 112 -30.32 11.86 17.72
C GLU A 112 -30.53 12.42 16.33
N GLY A 113 -30.60 11.54 15.34
CA GLY A 113 -30.90 11.92 13.98
C GLY A 113 -31.00 10.71 13.06
N THR A 114 -30.93 10.97 11.76
CA THR A 114 -31.10 9.98 10.70
C THR A 114 -29.78 9.41 10.19
N ALA A 115 -28.63 10.00 10.56
CA ALA A 115 -27.32 9.52 10.14
C ALA A 115 -26.90 8.32 10.99
N TYR A 116 -27.28 7.10 10.61
CA TYR A 116 -27.10 5.89 11.44
C TYR A 116 -27.65 6.03 12.88
N GLY A 117 -28.57 6.96 13.12
CA GLY A 117 -29.13 7.26 14.44
C GLY A 117 -28.56 8.49 15.17
N ILE A 118 -27.52 9.15 14.63
CA ILE A 118 -26.97 10.42 15.16
C ILE A 118 -27.42 11.63 14.32
N SER A 119 -27.31 12.84 14.88
CA SER A 119 -27.49 14.09 14.14
C SER A 119 -26.44 14.22 13.03
N SER A 120 -26.81 14.78 11.88
CA SER A 120 -25.88 15.03 10.76
C SER A 120 -24.73 15.98 11.15
N ASN A 121 -24.94 16.87 12.12
CA ASN A 121 -23.97 17.90 12.51
C ASN A 121 -23.26 17.52 13.82
N PHE A 122 -22.88 16.25 13.96
CA PHE A 122 -22.19 15.80 15.16
C PHE A 122 -20.74 16.29 15.19
N THR A 123 -20.21 16.49 16.40
CA THR A 123 -18.78 16.74 16.63
C THR A 123 -18.16 15.49 17.24
N GLY A 124 -17.35 14.78 16.47
CA GLY A 124 -16.66 13.58 16.92
C GLY A 124 -16.27 12.62 15.82
N ILE A 125 -16.14 11.34 16.19
CA ILE A 125 -15.70 10.24 15.31
C ILE A 125 -16.70 9.09 15.40
N GLY A 126 -16.99 8.48 14.27
CA GLY A 126 -17.81 7.29 14.17
C GLY A 126 -17.12 6.19 13.38
N VAL A 127 -17.40 4.94 13.74
CA VAL A 127 -17.15 3.78 12.91
C VAL A 127 -18.50 3.26 12.43
N VAL A 128 -18.77 3.44 11.15
CA VAL A 128 -20.06 3.12 10.51
C VAL A 128 -19.99 1.77 9.81
N LEU A 129 -21.07 1.01 9.91
CA LEU A 129 -21.33 -0.21 9.16
C LEU A 129 -22.51 0.08 8.25
N ASP A 130 -22.22 0.53 7.03
CA ASP A 130 -23.22 0.83 6.01
C ASP A 130 -23.67 -0.47 5.36
N THR A 131 -24.97 -0.75 5.45
CA THR A 131 -25.58 -1.93 4.84
C THR A 131 -26.25 -1.61 3.52
N PHE A 132 -26.50 -0.34 3.20
CA PHE A 132 -27.24 0.04 2.01
C PHE A 132 -26.35 -0.04 0.76
N GLN A 133 -26.88 -0.63 -0.31
CA GLN A 133 -26.21 -0.66 -1.61
C GLN A 133 -26.73 0.51 -2.44
N ASN A 134 -26.03 1.64 -2.38
CA ASN A 134 -26.38 2.76 -3.23
C ASN A 134 -25.91 2.49 -4.68
N LEU A 135 -26.83 1.96 -5.50
CA LEU A 135 -26.56 1.48 -6.87
C LEU A 135 -26.04 2.61 -7.79
N GLU A 136 -26.35 3.87 -7.48
CA GLU A 136 -25.94 5.04 -8.28
C GLU A 136 -24.45 5.36 -8.12
N TYR A 137 -23.83 4.96 -7.01
CA TYR A 137 -22.42 5.25 -6.70
C TYR A 137 -21.51 4.02 -6.70
N GLY A 138 -22.03 2.82 -7.02
CA GLY A 138 -21.24 1.59 -7.09
C GLY A 138 -20.67 1.09 -5.75
N VAL A 139 -21.02 1.73 -4.64
CA VAL A 139 -20.53 1.38 -3.30
C VAL A 139 -21.47 0.32 -2.71
N GLY A 140 -20.96 -0.89 -2.55
CA GLY A 140 -21.63 -1.93 -1.75
C GLY A 140 -21.50 -1.65 -0.25
N SER A 141 -22.11 -2.49 0.58
CA SER A 141 -21.98 -2.41 2.04
C SER A 141 -20.51 -2.27 2.47
N PHE A 142 -20.24 -1.39 3.43
CA PHE A 142 -18.89 -1.03 3.83
C PHE A 142 -18.77 -0.77 5.34
N VAL A 143 -17.56 -0.93 5.86
CA VAL A 143 -17.19 -0.42 7.18
C VAL A 143 -16.29 0.79 6.95
N GLY A 144 -16.54 1.88 7.68
CA GLY A 144 -15.81 3.13 7.47
C GLY A 144 -15.63 3.96 8.73
N ILE A 145 -14.63 4.83 8.71
CA ILE A 145 -14.35 5.83 9.75
C ILE A 145 -14.91 7.16 9.24
N VAL A 146 -15.77 7.80 10.02
CA VAL A 146 -16.30 9.14 9.77
C VAL A 146 -15.86 10.09 10.88
N GLY A 147 -15.55 11.33 10.52
CA GLY A 147 -15.17 12.38 11.46
C GLY A 147 -15.79 13.70 11.06
N SER A 148 -16.43 14.38 12.01
CA SER A 148 -16.98 15.73 11.81
C SER A 148 -16.68 16.62 13.00
N ASP A 149 -16.43 17.90 12.72
CA ASP A 149 -16.27 18.96 13.71
C ASP A 149 -17.61 19.62 14.08
N GLY A 150 -18.71 19.18 13.48
CA GLY A 150 -20.05 19.75 13.65
C GLY A 150 -20.40 20.86 12.62
N THR A 151 -19.44 21.27 11.78
CA THR A 151 -19.67 22.26 10.72
C THR A 151 -20.07 21.63 9.40
N THR A 152 -19.54 20.43 9.11
CA THR A 152 -19.85 19.68 7.88
C THR A 152 -20.89 18.61 8.19
N PRO A 153 -22.09 18.66 7.55
CA PRO A 153 -23.13 17.68 7.78
C PRO A 153 -22.74 16.32 7.20
N HIS A 154 -22.98 15.26 7.95
CA HIS A 154 -22.92 13.88 7.47
C HIS A 154 -24.15 13.58 6.59
N LEU A 155 -24.01 13.79 5.29
CA LEU A 155 -25.05 13.55 4.31
C LEU A 155 -25.10 12.07 3.91
N MET A 156 -26.19 11.40 4.28
CA MET A 156 -26.40 9.98 4.01
C MET A 156 -26.55 9.67 2.52
N ASP A 157 -27.12 10.61 1.75
CA ASP A 157 -27.36 10.46 0.31
C ASP A 157 -26.07 10.32 -0.52
N ASN A 158 -24.94 10.79 0.02
CA ASN A 158 -23.61 10.65 -0.57
C ASN A 158 -22.71 9.69 0.23
N ASN A 159 -23.30 8.74 0.95
CA ASN A 159 -22.61 7.75 1.79
C ASN A 159 -21.59 8.40 2.77
N GLY A 160 -21.85 9.64 3.21
CA GLY A 160 -20.99 10.37 4.14
C GLY A 160 -19.60 10.77 3.60
N LYS A 161 -19.37 10.80 2.27
CA LYS A 161 -18.04 11.10 1.67
C LYS A 161 -17.33 12.32 2.24
N ASP A 162 -18.07 13.38 2.56
CA ASP A 162 -17.49 14.66 3.00
C ASP A 162 -16.77 14.53 4.35
N VAL A 163 -17.27 13.63 5.19
CA VAL A 163 -16.79 13.34 6.54
C VAL A 163 -16.11 11.97 6.64
N LEU A 164 -15.93 11.25 5.53
CA LEU A 164 -15.30 9.94 5.48
C LEU A 164 -13.77 10.07 5.53
N LEU A 165 -13.14 9.37 6.46
CA LEU A 165 -11.69 9.36 6.69
C LEU A 165 -11.01 8.09 6.12
N GLY A 166 -11.75 6.99 5.98
CA GLY A 166 -11.29 5.73 5.40
C GLY A 166 -12.38 4.67 5.41
N LYS A 167 -12.35 3.68 4.49
CA LYS A 167 -13.34 2.59 4.41
C LYS A 167 -12.79 1.32 3.76
N CYS A 168 -13.44 0.20 4.03
CA CYS A 168 -13.31 -1.04 3.26
C CYS A 168 -14.69 -1.61 2.91
N ARG A 169 -14.78 -2.33 1.79
CA ARG A 169 -16.00 -3.05 1.41
C ARG A 169 -16.13 -4.33 2.22
N VAL A 170 -17.32 -4.57 2.77
CA VAL A 170 -17.63 -5.80 3.51
C VAL A 170 -18.96 -6.34 3.00
N SER A 171 -18.91 -7.52 2.40
CA SER A 171 -20.10 -8.15 1.80
C SER A 171 -20.90 -8.94 2.84
N ASN A 172 -22.16 -9.23 2.51
CA ASN A 172 -23.03 -10.14 3.27
C ASN A 172 -23.27 -9.76 4.74
N MET A 173 -23.25 -8.46 5.07
CA MET A 173 -23.54 -8.00 6.44
C MET A 173 -24.98 -8.32 6.88
N VAL A 174 -25.94 -8.38 5.95
CA VAL A 174 -27.36 -8.59 6.27
C VAL A 174 -27.83 -9.95 5.77
N LYS A 175 -28.50 -10.70 6.64
CA LYS A 175 -29.10 -12.00 6.29
C LYS A 175 -30.59 -11.85 6.01
N VAL A 176 -31.06 -12.48 4.94
CA VAL A 176 -32.50 -12.56 4.62
C VAL A 176 -33.14 -13.65 5.46
N ASP A 177 -33.91 -13.25 6.47
CA ASP A 177 -34.58 -14.20 7.37
C ASP A 177 -35.92 -14.67 6.79
N LYS A 178 -35.87 -15.59 5.83
CA LYS A 178 -37.08 -16.15 5.18
C LYS A 178 -37.85 -17.14 6.08
N ASN A 179 -37.23 -17.73 7.12
CA ASN A 179 -37.78 -18.91 7.82
C ASN A 179 -37.55 -18.95 9.36
N ARG A 180 -36.97 -17.94 10.01
CA ARG A 180 -36.69 -17.84 11.47
C ARG A 180 -35.93 -19.02 12.11
N LYS A 181 -35.28 -19.90 11.34
CA LYS A 181 -34.71 -21.19 11.81
C LYS A 181 -33.18 -21.26 11.91
N LYS A 182 -32.44 -20.28 11.41
CA LYS A 182 -30.98 -20.19 11.59
C LYS A 182 -30.65 -18.87 12.28
N PHE A 183 -30.00 -18.94 13.44
CA PHE A 183 -29.46 -17.75 14.10
C PHE A 183 -28.57 -16.99 13.10
N ALA A 184 -28.85 -15.71 12.90
CA ALA A 184 -28.03 -14.89 12.02
C ALA A 184 -26.61 -14.77 12.59
N GLU A 185 -25.66 -14.93 11.70
CA GLU A 185 -24.23 -14.74 11.92
C GLU A 185 -23.94 -13.27 12.24
N THR A 186 -22.98 -13.01 13.13
CA THR A 186 -22.65 -11.65 13.61
C THR A 186 -21.52 -11.03 12.81
N VAL A 187 -21.63 -9.75 12.48
CA VAL A 187 -20.52 -8.96 11.96
C VAL A 187 -19.76 -8.42 13.16
N SER A 188 -18.50 -8.83 13.30
CA SER A 188 -17.62 -8.39 14.39
C SER A 188 -16.70 -7.29 13.86
N VAL A 189 -16.60 -6.18 14.60
CA VAL A 189 -15.70 -5.07 14.32
C VAL A 189 -14.84 -4.81 15.56
N TYR A 190 -13.55 -4.59 15.37
CA TYR A 190 -12.61 -4.22 16.42
C TYR A 190 -12.02 -2.85 16.09
N ILE A 191 -12.24 -1.89 16.99
CA ILE A 191 -11.79 -0.51 16.87
C ILE A 191 -10.65 -0.32 17.88
N GLU A 192 -9.47 0.00 17.38
CA GLU A 192 -8.31 0.32 18.21
C GLU A 192 -8.03 1.82 18.11
N TYR A 193 -7.94 2.50 19.25
CA TYR A 193 -7.44 3.86 19.34
C TYR A 193 -6.18 3.91 20.19
N LEU A 194 -5.04 4.17 19.54
CA LEU A 194 -3.74 4.24 20.19
C LEU A 194 -2.84 5.24 19.46
N GLY A 195 -2.10 6.07 20.19
CA GLY A 195 -1.13 7.00 19.60
C GLY A 195 -1.71 7.99 18.59
N ASN A 196 -2.97 8.43 18.79
CA ASN A 196 -3.73 9.29 17.87
C ASN A 196 -4.05 8.63 16.52
N PHE A 197 -4.00 7.31 16.42
CA PHE A 197 -4.50 6.55 15.29
C PHE A 197 -5.73 5.76 15.72
N ILE A 198 -6.78 5.86 14.92
CA ILE A 198 -7.91 4.93 14.97
C ILE A 198 -7.70 3.90 13.86
N ARG A 199 -7.71 2.61 14.22
CA ARG A 199 -7.67 1.48 13.30
C ARG A 199 -8.92 0.66 13.48
N VAL A 200 -9.57 0.35 12.37
CA VAL A 200 -10.79 -0.46 12.34
C VAL A 200 -10.45 -1.76 11.67
N PHE A 201 -10.67 -2.84 12.40
CA PHE A 201 -10.59 -4.20 11.91
C PHE A 201 -11.99 -4.79 11.86
N TYR A 202 -12.21 -5.75 10.98
CA TYR A 202 -13.46 -6.48 10.90
C TYR A 202 -13.18 -7.97 10.77
N LYS A 203 -14.18 -8.77 11.13
CA LYS A 203 -14.11 -10.21 11.06
C LYS A 203 -15.43 -10.76 10.53
N TYR A 204 -15.36 -11.63 9.53
CA TYR A 204 -16.52 -12.36 9.04
C TYR A 204 -17.01 -13.35 10.10
N PRO A 205 -18.31 -13.65 10.12
CA PRO A 205 -18.89 -14.57 11.10
C PRO A 205 -18.26 -15.97 11.14
N GLU A 206 -17.84 -16.48 9.97
CA GLU A 206 -17.13 -17.76 9.83
C GLU A 206 -15.60 -17.61 9.92
N GLY A 207 -15.10 -16.38 10.02
CA GLY A 207 -13.67 -16.06 10.07
C GLY A 207 -13.07 -16.21 11.47
N THR A 208 -11.80 -16.59 11.54
CA THR A 208 -11.03 -16.66 12.80
C THR A 208 -10.11 -15.47 13.01
N GLU A 209 -9.95 -14.62 12.00
CA GLU A 209 -8.95 -13.55 11.97
C GLU A 209 -9.59 -12.17 11.84
N TRP A 210 -8.93 -11.16 12.43
CA TRP A 210 -9.26 -9.75 12.25
C TRP A 210 -8.51 -9.21 11.02
N GLU A 211 -9.25 -8.63 10.07
CA GLU A 211 -8.67 -7.98 8.90
C GLU A 211 -8.71 -6.46 9.07
N LEU A 212 -7.62 -5.76 8.75
CA LEU A 212 -7.60 -4.30 8.74
C LEU A 212 -8.54 -3.77 7.65
N CYS A 213 -9.51 -2.97 8.07
CA CYS A 213 -10.46 -2.30 7.18
C CYS A 213 -9.99 -0.90 6.80
N ALA A 214 -9.73 -0.06 7.80
CA ALA A 214 -9.38 1.34 7.60
C ALA A 214 -8.56 1.86 8.77
N ASP A 215 -7.71 2.84 8.50
CA ASP A 215 -6.95 3.57 9.50
C ASP A 215 -7.02 5.09 9.26
N SER A 216 -6.95 5.87 10.33
CA SER A 216 -6.86 7.32 10.22
C SER A 216 -6.18 7.93 11.43
N LYS A 217 -5.46 9.04 11.20
CA LYS A 217 -4.90 9.84 12.29
C LYS A 217 -5.95 10.82 12.76
N VAL A 218 -6.33 10.67 14.02
CA VAL A 218 -7.43 11.42 14.63
C VAL A 218 -7.14 11.72 16.09
N HIS A 219 -7.65 12.85 16.57
CA HIS A 219 -7.59 13.19 17.98
C HIS A 219 -8.97 13.02 18.62
N ILE A 220 -9.13 12.02 19.51
CA ILE A 220 -10.35 11.80 20.30
C ILE A 220 -10.15 12.34 21.73
N PRO A 221 -10.83 13.43 22.11
CA PRO A 221 -10.79 13.97 23.47
C PRO A 221 -11.34 13.00 24.52
N LEU A 222 -10.76 13.03 25.73
CA LEU A 222 -11.18 12.19 26.85
C LEU A 222 -12.61 12.47 27.34
N SER A 223 -13.08 13.70 27.12
CA SER A 223 -14.42 14.16 27.49
C SER A 223 -15.53 13.59 26.62
N TYR A 224 -15.19 12.93 25.50
CA TYR A 224 -16.18 12.42 24.57
C TYR A 224 -16.98 11.29 25.19
N THR A 225 -18.21 11.15 24.71
CA THR A 225 -19.16 10.13 25.11
C THR A 225 -19.16 9.01 24.07
N MET A 226 -19.23 7.77 24.53
CA MET A 226 -19.36 6.61 23.66
C MET A 226 -20.83 6.32 23.37
N GLY A 227 -21.14 5.98 22.12
CA GLY A 227 -22.49 5.57 21.75
C GLY A 227 -22.50 4.44 20.75
N VAL A 228 -23.65 3.78 20.66
CA VAL A 228 -23.95 2.83 19.59
C VAL A 228 -25.34 3.15 19.07
N SER A 229 -25.50 3.29 17.76
CA SER A 229 -26.80 3.63 17.17
C SER A 229 -27.04 2.90 15.85
N ALA A 230 -28.30 2.90 15.43
CA ALA A 230 -28.72 2.46 14.12
C ALA A 230 -29.91 3.30 13.62
N SER A 231 -30.10 3.32 12.30
CA SER A 231 -31.27 3.93 11.68
C SER A 231 -31.78 3.13 10.48
N THR A 232 -33.02 3.38 10.13
CA THR A 232 -33.67 2.90 8.92
C THR A 232 -34.27 4.08 8.16
N GLY A 233 -34.05 4.11 6.85
CA GLY A 233 -34.66 5.06 5.93
C GLY A 233 -35.92 4.48 5.27
N GLU A 234 -35.98 4.57 3.94
CA GLU A 234 -37.06 4.01 3.13
C GLU A 234 -37.04 2.48 3.06
N LEU A 235 -35.88 1.88 3.31
CA LEU A 235 -35.74 0.45 3.59
C LEU A 235 -35.53 0.26 5.10
N SER A 236 -35.77 -0.96 5.56
CA SER A 236 -35.68 -1.28 6.97
C SER A 236 -35.00 -2.61 7.22
N ALA A 237 -34.15 -2.64 8.22
CA ALA A 237 -33.62 -3.85 8.80
C ALA A 237 -33.74 -3.82 10.32
N ARG A 238 -33.75 -5.00 10.94
CA ARG A 238 -33.57 -5.14 12.38
C ARG A 238 -32.07 -5.08 12.67
N HIS A 239 -31.70 -4.17 13.56
CA HIS A 239 -30.32 -3.96 14.00
C HIS A 239 -30.20 -4.37 15.47
N GLU A 240 -29.40 -5.41 15.75
CA GLU A 240 -29.16 -5.91 17.10
C GLU A 240 -27.70 -5.75 17.51
N LEU A 241 -27.48 -5.28 18.74
CA LEU A 241 -26.18 -5.28 19.39
C LEU A 241 -26.05 -6.56 20.22
N ILE A 242 -25.15 -7.45 19.81
CA ILE A 242 -24.95 -8.76 20.46
C ILE A 242 -23.93 -8.65 21.60
N ALA A 243 -22.83 -7.94 21.37
CA ALA A 243 -21.86 -7.64 22.38
C ALA A 243 -21.15 -6.32 22.08
N LEU A 244 -20.80 -5.60 23.12
CA LEU A 244 -19.90 -4.46 23.10
C LEU A 244 -18.88 -4.69 24.21
N ARG A 245 -17.62 -4.93 23.86
CA ARG A 245 -16.54 -5.14 24.83
C ARG A 245 -15.58 -3.98 24.67
N VAL A 246 -15.41 -3.21 25.73
CA VAL A 246 -14.51 -2.07 25.74
C VAL A 246 -13.34 -2.41 26.63
N PHE A 247 -12.15 -2.13 26.14
CA PHE A 247 -10.93 -2.35 26.87
C PHE A 247 -10.11 -1.08 26.92
N GLU A 248 -9.51 -0.82 28.07
CA GLU A 248 -8.47 0.18 28.21
C GLU A 248 -7.16 -0.44 27.71
N ILE A 249 -6.52 0.28 26.81
CA ILE A 249 -5.15 0.01 26.38
C ILE A 249 -4.28 0.93 27.23
N PRO A 250 -3.51 0.41 28.19
CA PRO A 250 -2.71 1.24 29.08
C PRO A 250 -1.78 2.16 28.29
N VAL A 251 -1.91 3.46 28.54
CA VAL A 251 -1.00 4.49 28.01
C VAL A 251 -0.28 5.16 29.18
N ASP A 252 0.88 5.77 28.91
CA ASP A 252 1.62 6.52 29.93
C ASP A 252 0.73 7.64 30.52
N HIS A 253 0.75 7.80 31.85
CA HIS A 253 -0.02 8.80 32.61
C HIS A 253 0.20 10.23 32.11
N SER A 254 1.37 10.54 31.56
CA SER A 254 1.69 11.85 30.97
C SER A 254 0.88 12.16 29.70
N ILE A 255 0.55 11.13 28.90
CA ILE A 255 -0.32 11.23 27.71
C ILE A 255 -1.78 11.45 28.13
N ALA A 256 -2.22 10.83 29.23
CA ALA A 256 -3.56 11.02 29.76
C ALA A 256 -3.79 12.45 30.29
N VAL A 257 -2.77 13.09 30.85
CA VAL A 257 -2.83 14.49 31.36
C VAL A 257 -2.84 15.51 30.22
N ALA A 258 -2.00 15.33 29.19
CA ALA A 258 -1.97 16.21 28.01
C ALA A 258 -3.31 16.24 27.25
N ARG A 259 -4.01 15.10 27.20
CA ARG A 259 -5.29 14.95 26.48
C ARG A 259 -6.52 15.58 27.15
N SER A 260 -6.40 16.13 28.36
CA SER A 260 -7.55 16.78 29.01
C SER A 260 -7.90 18.16 28.41
N THR A 261 -7.03 18.73 27.56
CA THR A 261 -7.15 20.09 27.01
C THR A 261 -7.27 20.19 25.48
N ASP A 262 -7.24 19.06 24.76
CA ASP A 262 -7.08 19.07 23.31
C ASP A 262 -8.41 19.19 22.52
N LYS A 263 -8.33 19.86 21.37
CA LYS A 263 -9.43 20.00 20.40
C LYS A 263 -9.39 18.87 19.35
N LEU A 264 -10.54 18.53 18.79
CA LEU A 264 -10.66 17.58 17.68
C LEU A 264 -9.86 18.09 16.46
N VAL A 265 -8.92 17.28 15.96
CA VAL A 265 -8.15 17.56 14.74
C VAL A 265 -8.22 16.33 13.84
N PHE A 266 -8.55 16.55 12.57
CA PHE A 266 -8.56 15.53 11.53
C PHE A 266 -7.38 15.76 10.58
N GLU A 267 -6.60 14.72 10.32
CA GLU A 267 -5.68 14.72 9.18
C GLU A 267 -6.37 13.97 8.04
N LYS A 268 -7.11 14.70 7.19
CA LYS A 268 -7.80 14.11 6.04
C LYS A 268 -6.74 13.55 5.09
N LYS A 269 -6.56 12.22 5.08
CA LYS A 269 -5.85 11.51 4.01
C LYS A 269 -6.57 11.90 2.73
N ALA A 270 -5.88 12.53 1.78
CA ALA A 270 -6.47 12.82 0.48
C ALA A 270 -7.07 11.51 -0.05
N THR A 271 -8.38 11.49 -0.29
CA THR A 271 -9.08 10.34 -0.82
C THR A 271 -8.47 9.98 -2.17
N VAL A 272 -7.62 8.95 -2.18
CA VAL A 272 -7.28 8.18 -3.37
C VAL A 272 -8.49 7.27 -3.66
N GLU A 273 -9.66 7.88 -3.87
CA GLU A 273 -10.75 7.21 -4.55
C GLU A 273 -10.59 7.60 -6.02
N ASN A 274 -10.40 6.59 -6.87
CA ASN A 274 -10.09 6.66 -8.30
C ASN A 274 -8.62 6.88 -8.71
N GLN A 275 -7.65 6.15 -8.16
CA GLN A 275 -6.43 5.91 -8.97
C GLN A 275 -6.68 4.78 -9.97
N LYS A 276 -7.32 3.67 -9.56
CA LYS A 276 -7.61 2.55 -10.48
C LYS A 276 -8.67 2.87 -11.55
N ASP A 277 -9.72 3.61 -11.19
CA ASP A 277 -10.78 3.98 -12.15
C ASP A 277 -10.39 5.18 -13.02
N ALA A 278 -9.61 6.13 -12.48
CA ALA A 278 -9.05 7.20 -13.31
C ALA A 278 -7.97 6.66 -14.26
N ASP A 279 -7.13 5.70 -13.86
CA ASP A 279 -6.17 5.07 -14.77
C ASP A 279 -6.89 4.35 -15.92
N MET A 280 -8.02 3.68 -15.65
CA MET A 280 -8.82 3.01 -16.67
C MET A 280 -9.53 4.00 -17.62
N ILE A 281 -10.13 5.07 -17.09
CA ILE A 281 -10.78 6.11 -17.91
C ILE A 281 -9.74 6.87 -18.73
N THR A 282 -8.58 7.18 -18.13
CA THR A 282 -7.49 7.89 -18.81
C THR A 282 -6.91 7.05 -19.95
N VAL A 283 -6.71 5.74 -19.74
CA VAL A 283 -6.30 4.81 -20.81
C VAL A 283 -7.36 4.73 -21.91
N MET A 284 -8.64 4.71 -21.58
CA MET A 284 -9.73 4.70 -22.57
C MET A 284 -9.76 5.98 -23.43
N TRP A 285 -9.60 7.16 -22.82
CA TRP A 285 -9.55 8.43 -23.55
C TRP A 285 -8.30 8.54 -24.44
N ILE A 286 -7.14 8.07 -23.97
CA ILE A 286 -5.92 8.00 -24.79
C ILE A 286 -6.17 7.13 -26.03
N PHE A 287 -6.85 5.98 -25.87
CA PHE A 287 -7.14 5.09 -26.98
C PHE A 287 -8.14 5.69 -27.99
N ILE A 288 -9.16 6.39 -27.50
CA ILE A 288 -10.13 7.13 -28.35
C ILE A 288 -9.41 8.21 -29.15
N ILE A 289 -8.51 8.97 -28.52
CA ILE A 289 -7.73 10.02 -29.19
C ILE A 289 -6.85 9.43 -30.29
N VAL A 290 -6.21 8.27 -30.05
CA VAL A 290 -5.39 7.57 -31.06
C VAL A 290 -6.25 7.11 -32.24
N ILE A 291 -7.44 6.55 -32.00
CA ILE A 291 -8.35 6.13 -33.09
C ILE A 291 -8.83 7.33 -33.91
N VAL A 292 -9.24 8.42 -33.26
CA VAL A 292 -9.71 9.64 -33.95
C VAL A 292 -8.59 10.25 -34.78
N SER A 293 -7.36 10.30 -34.25
CA SER A 293 -6.22 10.85 -35.01
C SER A 293 -5.84 9.98 -36.21
N VAL A 294 -5.94 8.64 -36.11
CA VAL A 294 -5.77 7.75 -37.29
C VAL A 294 -6.86 8.01 -38.34
N ILE A 295 -8.13 8.17 -37.93
CA ILE A 295 -9.24 8.46 -38.85
C ILE A 295 -9.01 9.80 -39.58
N ILE A 296 -8.57 10.84 -38.86
CA ILE A 296 -8.29 12.15 -39.45
C ILE A 296 -7.14 12.05 -40.46
N ILE A 297 -6.08 11.31 -40.15
CA ILE A 297 -4.95 11.10 -41.07
C ILE A 297 -5.42 10.38 -42.34
N VAL A 298 -6.23 9.32 -42.20
CA VAL A 298 -6.79 8.60 -43.36
C VAL A 298 -7.69 9.51 -44.19
N ALA A 299 -8.57 10.29 -43.56
CA ALA A 299 -9.42 11.24 -44.26
C ALA A 299 -8.59 12.29 -45.02
N ALA A 300 -7.51 12.79 -44.43
CA ALA A 300 -6.60 13.72 -45.08
C ALA A 300 -5.90 13.08 -46.29
N ILE A 301 -5.47 11.82 -46.20
CA ILE A 301 -4.88 11.07 -47.32
C ILE A 301 -5.91 10.88 -48.43
N LEU A 302 -7.15 10.48 -48.11
CA LEU A 302 -8.21 10.30 -49.10
C LEU A 302 -8.62 11.61 -49.79
N ILE A 303 -8.69 12.72 -49.04
CA ILE A 303 -8.96 14.05 -49.60
C ILE A 303 -7.80 14.48 -50.50
N PHE A 304 -6.56 14.23 -50.07
CA PHE A 304 -5.39 14.53 -50.88
C PHE A 304 -5.40 13.72 -52.19
N ASP A 305 -5.67 12.43 -52.14
CA ASP A 305 -5.78 11.57 -53.32
C ASP A 305 -6.93 12.00 -54.23
N TYR A 306 -8.08 12.42 -53.67
CA TYR A 306 -9.20 12.96 -54.45
C TYR A 306 -8.82 14.23 -55.21
N TYR A 307 -8.18 15.19 -54.53
CA TYR A 307 -7.72 16.43 -55.17
C TYR A 307 -6.59 16.17 -56.17
N TYR A 308 -5.66 15.27 -55.85
CA TYR A 308 -4.58 14.87 -56.76
C TYR A 308 -5.15 14.21 -58.02
N ALA A 309 -6.17 13.35 -57.88
CA ALA A 309 -6.86 12.74 -59.00
C ALA A 309 -7.60 13.78 -59.86
N GLN A 310 -8.29 14.75 -59.24
CA GLN A 310 -8.98 15.83 -59.96
C GLN A 310 -8.00 16.74 -60.72
N TYR A 311 -6.89 17.13 -60.08
CA TYR A 311 -5.84 17.94 -60.68
C TYR A 311 -5.11 17.20 -61.83
N SER A 312 -4.91 15.88 -61.69
CA SER A 312 -4.36 15.04 -62.76
C SER A 312 -5.35 14.75 -63.90
N GLY A 313 -6.66 14.83 -63.62
CA GLY A 313 -7.73 14.67 -64.60
C GLY A 313 -7.95 15.91 -65.47
N GLU A 314 -7.70 17.11 -64.91
CA GLU A 314 -7.80 18.38 -65.64
C GLU A 314 -6.71 18.52 -66.73
N GLU A 315 -5.55 17.90 -66.55
CA GLU A 315 -4.51 17.81 -67.61
C GLU A 315 -4.84 16.77 -68.71
N ARG A 316 -5.80 15.87 -68.50
CA ARG A 316 -6.21 14.86 -69.50
C ARG A 316 -7.32 15.33 -70.45
N GLY A 317 -7.97 16.45 -70.14
CA GLY A 317 -9.04 17.08 -70.95
C GLY A 317 -8.59 18.28 -71.78
N ARG A 318 -7.31 18.67 -71.73
CA ARG A 318 -6.74 19.73 -72.58
C ARG A 318 -5.43 19.28 -73.23
N SER A 319 -5.53 18.18 -73.95
CA SER A 319 -4.68 17.81 -75.09
C SER A 319 -5.63 17.92 -76.29
N GLU A 320 -5.60 18.95 -77.12
CA GLU A 320 -4.52 19.21 -78.07
C GLU A 320 -4.43 20.71 -78.36
N ILE A 321 -3.21 21.23 -78.34
CA ILE A 321 -2.61 22.22 -79.26
C ILE A 321 -1.56 23.03 -78.48
N THR A 322 -0.32 22.92 -78.95
CA THR A 322 0.89 23.70 -78.64
C THR A 322 1.76 23.28 -77.43
N THR A 323 2.52 22.22 -77.68
CA THR A 323 3.85 21.93 -77.13
C THR A 323 4.91 22.87 -77.71
N LYS A 324 5.70 23.58 -76.86
CA LYS A 324 7.19 23.55 -76.90
C LYS A 324 7.98 24.38 -75.88
N TYR A 325 7.39 25.17 -74.99
CA TYR A 325 8.18 26.02 -74.06
C TYR A 325 7.88 25.87 -72.56
N LEU A 326 7.08 24.88 -72.15
CA LEU A 326 6.66 24.73 -70.75
C LEU A 326 7.49 23.79 -69.83
N PRO A 327 8.40 22.88 -70.29
CA PRO A 327 8.95 21.86 -69.38
C PRO A 327 10.12 22.34 -68.49
N VAL A 328 10.73 23.50 -68.77
CA VAL A 328 11.83 24.02 -67.94
C VAL A 328 11.31 24.83 -66.75
N LEU A 329 10.28 25.66 -66.97
CA LEU A 329 9.66 26.46 -65.91
C LEU A 329 8.89 25.59 -64.91
N LEU A 330 8.16 24.58 -65.39
CA LEU A 330 7.42 23.67 -64.50
C LEU A 330 8.34 22.75 -63.70
N ARG A 331 9.47 22.28 -64.24
CA ARG A 331 10.45 21.49 -63.45
C ARG A 331 11.17 22.33 -62.38
N THR A 332 11.46 23.60 -62.67
CA THR A 332 12.06 24.49 -61.66
C THR A 332 11.04 24.93 -60.61
N LEU A 333 9.77 25.12 -60.98
CA LEU A 333 8.68 25.37 -60.04
C LEU A 333 8.35 24.12 -59.20
N PHE A 334 8.29 22.92 -59.78
CA PHE A 334 8.06 21.69 -59.01
C PHE A 334 9.19 21.39 -58.01
N ARG A 335 10.46 21.60 -58.39
CA ARG A 335 11.59 21.46 -57.45
C ARG A 335 11.63 22.55 -56.38
N ARG A 336 11.21 23.79 -56.69
CA ARG A 336 11.18 24.89 -55.70
C ARG A 336 9.95 24.87 -54.80
N VAL A 337 8.84 24.28 -55.23
CA VAL A 337 7.55 24.35 -54.51
C VAL A 337 7.18 23.03 -53.83
N VAL A 338 7.52 21.85 -54.36
CA VAL A 338 7.07 20.57 -53.77
C VAL A 338 8.11 19.94 -52.84
N HIS A 339 9.39 20.11 -53.14
CA HIS A 339 10.49 19.60 -52.31
C HIS A 339 10.64 20.25 -50.90
N PRO A 340 10.27 21.54 -50.67
CA PRO A 340 10.26 22.09 -49.32
C PRO A 340 9.12 21.54 -48.45
N TYR A 341 8.01 21.10 -49.06
CA TYR A 341 6.83 20.64 -48.31
C TYR A 341 7.00 19.24 -47.73
N SER A 342 7.75 18.34 -48.38
CA SER A 342 8.06 17.02 -47.80
C SER A 342 8.99 17.11 -46.59
N ASP A 343 9.94 18.06 -46.60
CA ASP A 343 10.88 18.29 -45.50
C ASP A 343 10.19 19.01 -44.32
N VAL A 344 9.30 19.97 -44.63
CA VAL A 344 8.44 20.63 -43.63
C VAL A 344 7.47 19.63 -43.00
N MET A 345 6.84 18.74 -43.77
CA MET A 345 5.94 17.73 -43.22
C MET A 345 6.67 16.66 -42.39
N LEU A 346 7.88 16.28 -42.76
CA LEU A 346 8.71 15.37 -41.95
C LEU A 346 9.13 16.04 -40.63
N ARG A 347 9.52 17.32 -40.66
CA ARG A 347 9.87 18.10 -39.47
C ARG A 347 8.68 18.34 -38.55
N ILE A 348 7.51 18.63 -39.11
CA ILE A 348 6.26 18.77 -38.35
C ILE A 348 5.87 17.43 -37.71
N SER A 349 6.01 16.33 -38.44
CA SER A 349 5.74 14.98 -37.91
C SER A 349 6.71 14.59 -36.79
N LEU A 350 8.01 14.92 -36.92
CA LEU A 350 9.02 14.72 -35.89
C LEU A 350 8.78 15.61 -34.65
N LEU A 351 8.36 16.87 -34.84
CA LEU A 351 8.00 17.79 -33.76
C LEU A 351 6.75 17.31 -33.01
N LEU A 352 5.74 16.84 -33.73
CA LEU A 352 4.55 16.22 -33.13
C LEU A 352 4.93 14.96 -32.33
N LEU A 353 5.81 14.12 -32.85
CA LEU A 353 6.29 12.93 -32.14
C LEU A 353 7.10 13.31 -30.88
N LEU A 354 7.92 14.36 -30.95
CA LEU A 354 8.69 14.86 -29.80
C LEU A 354 7.77 15.46 -28.73
N VAL A 355 6.75 16.23 -29.13
CA VAL A 355 5.75 16.81 -28.22
C VAL A 355 4.91 15.71 -27.57
N ILE A 356 4.51 14.69 -28.33
CA ILE A 356 3.82 13.51 -27.79
C ILE A 356 4.74 12.78 -26.79
N CYS A 357 6.02 12.57 -27.12
CA CYS A 357 6.99 11.92 -26.23
C CYS A 357 7.24 12.72 -24.94
N LEU A 358 7.37 14.05 -25.04
CA LEU A 358 7.52 14.96 -23.89
C LEU A 358 6.25 15.02 -23.02
N SER A 359 5.07 14.98 -23.64
CA SER A 359 3.80 14.95 -22.91
C SER A 359 3.60 13.62 -22.16
N VAL A 360 4.05 12.50 -22.73
CA VAL A 360 4.04 11.19 -22.07
C VAL A 360 5.04 11.13 -20.91
N LEU A 361 6.21 11.77 -21.05
CA LEU A 361 7.18 11.91 -19.96
C LEU A 361 6.68 12.80 -18.81
N ALA A 362 5.83 13.78 -19.10
CA ALA A 362 5.24 14.69 -18.10
C ALA A 362 4.03 14.09 -17.35
N VAL A 363 3.47 12.98 -17.84
CA VAL A 363 2.27 12.31 -17.27
C VAL A 363 2.64 11.12 -16.37
N PHE A 364 3.92 10.72 -16.30
CA PHE A 364 4.33 9.87 -15.19
C PHE A 364 4.15 10.63 -13.87
N PRO A 365 3.45 10.06 -12.88
CA PRO A 365 3.33 10.69 -11.59
C PRO A 365 4.75 10.86 -11.04
N GLN A 366 5.23 12.10 -10.99
CA GLN A 366 6.26 12.44 -10.02
C GLN A 366 5.59 12.29 -8.67
N TYR A 367 5.79 11.14 -8.03
CA TYR A 367 5.57 10.98 -6.60
C TYR A 367 6.15 12.22 -5.92
N PRO A 368 5.40 12.91 -5.03
CA PRO A 368 5.97 14.03 -4.29
C PRO A 368 7.27 13.54 -3.65
N PRO A 369 8.40 14.25 -3.83
CA PRO A 369 9.65 13.80 -3.27
C PRO A 369 9.45 13.70 -1.77
N GLU A 370 9.70 12.50 -1.25
CA GLU A 370 9.85 12.20 0.14
C GLU A 370 11.02 13.04 0.69
N ASN A 371 10.78 14.32 0.96
CA ASN A 371 11.77 15.23 1.54
C ASN A 371 11.91 14.97 3.05
N ARG A 372 12.14 13.71 3.41
CA ARG A 372 12.69 13.34 4.71
C ARG A 372 14.20 13.40 4.57
N HIS A 373 14.83 14.33 5.27
CA HIS A 373 16.28 14.42 5.27
C HIS A 373 16.86 13.48 6.33
N PRO A 374 17.85 12.65 5.98
CA PRO A 374 18.49 11.80 6.97
C PRO A 374 19.27 12.65 7.98
N LEU A 375 19.30 12.20 9.23
CA LEU A 375 20.07 12.83 10.30
C LEU A 375 21.55 12.80 9.96
N ASP A 376 22.14 13.99 9.80
CA ASP A 376 23.52 14.11 9.34
C ASP A 376 24.49 13.31 10.22
N ARG A 377 24.35 13.37 11.54
CA ARG A 377 25.17 12.64 12.54
C ARG A 377 25.19 11.11 12.40
N PHE A 378 24.23 10.52 11.69
CA PHE A 378 24.18 9.07 11.40
C PHE A 378 24.18 8.73 9.91
N LEU A 379 24.54 9.70 9.07
CA LEU A 379 24.57 9.54 7.63
C LEU A 379 25.91 8.97 7.17
N LEU A 380 25.90 7.75 6.61
CA LEU A 380 27.01 7.12 5.89
C LEU A 380 26.65 6.93 4.41
N VAL A 381 27.23 7.73 3.52
CA VAL A 381 26.97 7.68 2.07
C VAL A 381 28.22 8.06 1.27
N LYS A 382 28.29 7.64 0.01
CA LYS A 382 29.37 8.05 -0.89
C LYS A 382 29.29 9.56 -1.20
N PRO A 383 30.42 10.26 -1.39
CA PRO A 383 31.78 9.80 -1.09
C PRO A 383 32.02 9.74 0.43
N TYR A 384 32.63 8.66 0.91
CA TYR A 384 32.70 8.40 2.36
C TYR A 384 33.71 9.28 3.10
N SER A 385 34.56 10.04 2.39
CA SER A 385 35.62 10.87 2.98
C SER A 385 35.13 11.82 4.09
N ARG A 386 33.87 12.26 4.03
CA ARG A 386 33.24 13.10 5.07
C ARG A 386 32.37 12.30 6.03
N SER A 387 31.57 11.37 5.51
CA SER A 387 30.61 10.65 6.34
C SER A 387 31.28 9.64 7.28
N ILE A 388 32.43 9.08 6.90
CA ILE A 388 33.13 8.06 7.72
C ILE A 388 33.59 8.61 9.07
N ASN A 389 33.88 9.91 9.17
CA ASN A 389 34.33 10.53 10.41
C ASN A 389 33.29 10.47 11.53
N LYS A 390 32.01 10.25 11.18
CA LYS A 390 30.89 10.08 12.12
C LYS A 390 30.85 8.67 12.73
N PHE A 391 31.64 7.77 12.17
CA PHE A 391 31.72 6.38 12.55
C PHE A 391 33.14 5.99 12.96
N GLN A 392 33.24 4.90 13.70
CA GLN A 392 34.47 4.26 14.14
C GLN A 392 34.54 2.86 13.52
N PRO A 393 35.41 2.64 12.52
CA PRO A 393 35.70 1.30 12.00
C PRO A 393 36.58 0.51 12.99
N LEU A 394 36.32 -0.79 13.10
CA LEU A 394 37.02 -1.74 13.95
C LEU A 394 37.25 -3.06 13.19
N GLY A 395 38.37 -3.72 13.45
CA GLY A 395 38.67 -5.03 12.85
C GLY A 395 39.07 -4.91 11.39
N SER A 396 38.55 -5.80 10.54
CA SER A 396 38.91 -5.90 9.12
C SER A 396 38.33 -4.82 8.21
N VAL A 397 37.70 -3.78 8.75
CA VAL A 397 36.98 -2.79 7.95
C VAL A 397 37.94 -2.00 7.07
N LEU A 398 37.75 -2.09 5.76
CA LEU A 398 38.43 -1.26 4.76
C LEU A 398 37.54 -0.06 4.43
N THR A 399 38.10 1.14 4.55
CA THR A 399 37.42 2.39 4.20
C THR A 399 38.20 3.13 3.13
N THR A 400 37.54 3.45 2.03
CA THR A 400 38.05 4.33 0.98
C THR A 400 37.03 5.42 0.67
N MET A 401 37.33 6.33 -0.27
CA MET A 401 36.32 7.34 -0.66
C MET A 401 35.08 6.71 -1.31
N SER A 402 35.21 5.50 -1.87
CA SER A 402 34.18 4.84 -2.68
C SER A 402 33.66 3.53 -2.08
N GLU A 403 34.28 2.99 -1.04
CA GLU A 403 33.85 1.74 -0.41
C GLU A 403 33.98 1.78 1.12
N VAL A 404 33.02 1.13 1.79
CA VAL A 404 33.13 0.69 3.17
C VAL A 404 32.88 -0.80 3.16
N ARG A 405 33.95 -1.57 3.33
CA ARG A 405 33.93 -3.03 3.31
C ARG A 405 34.18 -3.56 4.71
N LEU A 406 33.24 -4.32 5.25
CA LEU A 406 33.31 -4.88 6.59
C LEU A 406 34.27 -6.08 6.63
N THR A 407 34.18 -6.98 5.65
CA THR A 407 35.07 -8.13 5.48
C THR A 407 35.46 -8.28 4.01
N SER A 408 36.69 -8.71 3.77
CA SER A 408 37.16 -9.13 2.44
C SER A 408 36.83 -10.60 2.21
N ASN A 409 37.03 -11.07 0.97
CA ASN A 409 36.91 -12.48 0.64
C ASN A 409 38.11 -13.28 1.17
N ALA A 410 38.25 -13.32 2.49
CA ALA A 410 39.23 -14.09 3.23
C ALA A 410 38.54 -14.77 4.42
N LYS A 411 39.07 -15.91 4.85
CA LYS A 411 38.55 -16.67 5.99
C LYS A 411 38.84 -15.96 7.31
N SER A 412 38.01 -16.23 8.31
CA SER A 412 38.23 -15.77 9.70
C SER A 412 38.34 -14.25 9.84
N MET A 413 37.60 -13.49 9.02
CA MET A 413 37.58 -12.04 9.09
C MET A 413 36.44 -11.57 10.00
N THR A 414 36.63 -10.43 10.65
CA THR A 414 35.64 -9.82 11.52
C THR A 414 35.82 -8.31 11.49
N GLY A 415 34.79 -7.60 11.06
CA GLY A 415 34.80 -6.15 10.96
C GLY A 415 33.48 -5.55 11.41
N SER A 416 33.56 -4.41 12.10
CA SER A 416 32.38 -3.64 12.48
C SER A 416 32.64 -2.15 12.41
N ILE A 417 31.58 -1.39 12.14
CA ILE A 417 31.60 0.06 12.09
C ILE A 417 30.49 0.59 12.98
N TRP A 418 30.81 1.57 13.82
CA TRP A 418 29.90 2.07 14.86
C TRP A 418 29.77 3.58 14.82
N SER A 419 28.57 4.09 15.02
CA SER A 419 28.35 5.51 15.29
C SER A 419 29.19 5.97 16.49
N ARG A 420 29.74 7.19 16.42
CA ARG A 420 30.48 7.77 17.55
C ARG A 420 29.56 8.25 18.66
N GLU A 421 28.33 8.57 18.32
CA GLU A 421 27.29 9.08 19.22
C GLU A 421 26.17 8.06 19.40
N ILE A 422 25.49 8.14 20.55
CA ILE A 422 24.25 7.39 20.80
C ILE A 422 23.12 7.92 19.91
N LEU A 423 22.21 7.04 19.51
CA LEU A 423 21.09 7.35 18.61
C LEU A 423 20.27 8.54 19.13
N GLY A 424 19.88 8.52 20.40
CA GLY A 424 19.28 9.66 21.11
C GLY A 424 17.90 10.08 20.59
N ILE A 425 17.26 9.24 19.77
CA ILE A 425 15.92 9.44 19.23
C ILE A 425 15.06 8.23 19.63
N ASN A 426 13.78 8.49 19.85
CA ASN A 426 12.86 7.54 20.46
C ASN A 426 11.91 6.90 19.43
N ALA A 427 11.86 7.42 18.21
CA ALA A 427 11.18 6.85 17.06
C ALA A 427 12.04 7.14 15.84
N PHE A 428 12.30 6.13 15.02
CA PHE A 428 13.27 6.27 13.94
C PHE A 428 13.02 5.29 12.82
N SER A 429 13.48 5.63 11.62
CA SER A 429 13.69 4.65 10.58
C SER A 429 15.17 4.61 10.16
N VAL A 430 15.68 3.41 9.87
CA VAL A 430 17.03 3.20 9.36
C VAL A 430 16.98 2.49 8.02
N GLU A 431 17.56 3.11 7.00
CA GLU A 431 17.77 2.55 5.68
C GLU A 431 19.24 2.12 5.54
N ALA A 432 19.47 0.80 5.56
CA ALA A 432 20.78 0.20 5.42
C ALA A 432 20.90 -0.52 4.08
N ARG A 433 21.81 -0.07 3.22
CA ARG A 433 22.05 -0.67 1.92
C ARG A 433 23.31 -1.52 1.97
N LEU A 434 23.16 -2.79 1.63
CA LEU A 434 24.13 -3.85 1.87
C LEU A 434 24.43 -4.58 0.57
N ARG A 435 25.67 -5.06 0.45
CA ARG A 435 26.07 -5.91 -0.67
C ARG A 435 26.96 -7.04 -0.16
N ILE A 436 26.70 -8.23 -0.67
CA ILE A 436 27.56 -9.39 -0.47
C ILE A 436 28.09 -9.78 -1.84
N SER A 437 29.40 -10.03 -1.95
CA SER A 437 30.01 -10.43 -3.22
C SER A 437 30.87 -11.68 -3.06
N SER A 438 30.88 -12.52 -4.08
CA SER A 438 31.65 -13.76 -4.15
C SER A 438 32.47 -13.84 -5.43
N GLN A 439 33.59 -14.56 -5.40
CA GLN A 439 34.49 -14.68 -6.55
C GLN A 439 34.02 -15.60 -7.67
N ASN A 440 33.03 -16.46 -7.40
CA ASN A 440 32.48 -17.37 -8.41
C ASN A 440 30.95 -17.33 -8.34
N ALA A 441 30.28 -17.16 -9.47
CA ALA A 441 28.85 -17.40 -9.61
C ALA A 441 28.48 -18.79 -9.03
N GLY A 442 27.56 -18.82 -8.06
CA GLY A 442 27.09 -20.05 -7.41
C GLY A 442 27.93 -20.54 -6.23
N SER A 443 28.98 -19.82 -5.81
CA SER A 443 29.70 -20.12 -4.57
C SER A 443 28.85 -19.80 -3.34
N VAL A 444 28.94 -20.67 -2.33
CA VAL A 444 28.24 -20.49 -1.05
C VAL A 444 28.88 -19.32 -0.29
N VAL A 445 28.08 -18.33 0.10
CA VAL A 445 28.52 -17.15 0.84
C VAL A 445 28.11 -17.25 2.31
N ALA A 446 29.03 -16.90 3.20
CA ALA A 446 28.88 -17.01 4.65
C ALA A 446 29.68 -15.90 5.37
N ASP A 447 29.39 -15.59 6.63
CA ASP A 447 28.28 -16.13 7.47
C ASP A 447 27.05 -15.20 7.48
N GLY A 448 27.24 -13.95 7.04
CA GLY A 448 26.20 -12.93 7.06
C GLY A 448 26.69 -11.63 7.69
N MET A 449 25.77 -10.67 7.84
CA MET A 449 26.06 -9.35 8.41
C MET A 449 24.88 -8.84 9.24
N GLY A 450 25.13 -7.89 10.14
CA GLY A 450 24.09 -7.33 10.99
C GLY A 450 24.09 -5.81 11.05
N ILE A 451 22.91 -5.23 11.22
CA ILE A 451 22.69 -3.83 11.62
C ILE A 451 22.27 -3.83 13.08
N TRP A 452 22.98 -3.09 13.91
CA TRP A 452 22.95 -3.23 15.36
C TRP A 452 22.57 -1.94 16.07
N PHE A 453 21.89 -2.10 17.19
CA PHE A 453 21.52 -1.06 18.14
C PHE A 453 21.84 -1.58 19.53
N THR A 454 23.04 -1.27 20.00
CA THR A 454 23.57 -1.88 21.22
C THR A 454 24.28 -0.87 22.10
N GLU A 455 24.50 -1.24 23.36
CA GLU A 455 25.58 -0.67 24.13
C GLU A 455 26.93 -0.93 23.44
N ARG A 456 28.00 -0.26 23.88
CA ARG A 456 29.33 -0.50 23.30
C ARG A 456 29.67 -1.99 23.39
N THR A 457 30.00 -2.57 22.25
CA THR A 457 30.37 -3.98 22.14
C THR A 457 31.73 -4.10 21.46
N SER A 458 32.38 -5.24 21.66
CA SER A 458 33.63 -5.58 20.98
C SER A 458 33.37 -6.40 19.72
N LEU A 459 34.43 -6.63 18.95
CA LEU A 459 34.41 -7.62 17.88
C LEU A 459 34.20 -9.03 18.45
N GLY A 460 33.62 -9.92 17.65
CA GLY A 460 33.40 -11.31 18.02
C GLY A 460 32.71 -12.12 16.91
N SER A 461 32.35 -13.36 17.23
CA SER A 461 31.81 -14.32 16.27
C SER A 461 30.34 -14.10 15.91
N ALA A 462 29.61 -13.25 16.62
CA ALA A 462 28.20 -12.96 16.36
C ALA A 462 28.04 -11.97 15.19
N TYR A 463 28.16 -12.48 13.95
CA TYR A 463 28.15 -11.67 12.72
C TYR A 463 29.13 -10.48 12.78
N GLY A 464 30.24 -10.63 13.50
CA GLY A 464 31.27 -9.61 13.66
C GLY A 464 31.23 -8.79 14.96
N ILE A 465 30.29 -9.05 15.87
CA ILE A 465 30.25 -8.48 17.22
C ILE A 465 30.42 -9.55 18.30
N SER A 466 30.67 -9.13 19.54
CA SER A 466 30.67 -10.02 20.70
C SER A 466 29.34 -10.78 20.79
N PRO A 467 29.35 -12.12 20.96
CA PRO A 467 28.15 -12.90 21.24
C PRO A 467 27.42 -12.46 22.52
N MET A 468 28.18 -11.87 23.44
CA MET A 468 27.67 -11.26 24.67
C MET A 468 27.49 -9.76 24.42
N PHE A 469 26.27 -9.35 24.07
CA PHE A 469 25.94 -7.94 23.83
C PHE A 469 24.59 -7.57 24.47
N THR A 470 24.42 -6.30 24.80
CA THR A 470 23.15 -5.74 25.28
C THR A 470 22.59 -4.83 24.19
N GLY A 471 21.45 -5.20 23.62
CA GLY A 471 20.83 -4.52 22.50
C GLY A 471 20.16 -5.48 21.53
N PHE A 472 19.77 -5.00 20.36
CA PHE A 472 19.25 -5.82 19.28
C PHE A 472 19.98 -5.58 17.97
N GLY A 473 19.76 -6.47 17.02
CA GLY A 473 20.17 -6.29 15.64
C GLY A 473 19.21 -6.94 14.65
N VAL A 474 19.31 -6.48 13.41
CA VAL A 474 18.70 -7.12 12.25
C VAL A 474 19.81 -7.76 11.45
N VAL A 475 19.83 -9.09 11.41
CA VAL A 475 20.86 -9.89 10.76
C VAL A 475 20.39 -10.38 9.41
N LEU A 476 21.24 -10.24 8.40
CA LEU A 476 21.15 -10.92 7.11
C LEU A 476 22.06 -12.14 7.19
N ASP A 477 21.47 -13.30 7.46
CA ASP A 477 22.19 -14.57 7.47
C ASP A 477 22.13 -15.19 6.07
N THR A 478 23.29 -15.59 5.54
CA THR A 478 23.39 -16.18 4.20
C THR A 478 23.77 -17.66 4.19
N TYR A 479 24.11 -18.26 5.33
CA TYR A 479 24.70 -19.59 5.38
C TYR A 479 23.90 -20.56 6.25
N ASP A 480 23.50 -21.67 5.65
CA ASP A 480 22.65 -22.68 6.31
C ASP A 480 23.49 -23.65 7.15
N ASN A 481 23.86 -23.26 8.37
CA ASN A 481 24.65 -24.12 9.27
C ASN A 481 23.95 -25.45 9.58
N THR A 482 22.60 -25.46 9.53
CA THR A 482 21.79 -26.62 9.93
C THR A 482 21.19 -27.40 8.75
N ASN A 483 21.58 -27.11 7.50
CA ASN A 483 20.98 -27.71 6.27
C ASN A 483 19.43 -27.64 6.21
N SER A 484 18.83 -26.66 6.88
CA SER A 484 17.37 -26.48 6.97
C SER A 484 16.72 -25.85 5.73
N ARG A 485 17.55 -25.41 4.78
CA ARG A 485 17.24 -24.59 3.61
C ARG A 485 16.43 -23.34 3.96
N ARG A 486 16.69 -22.71 5.10
CA ARG A 486 15.98 -21.49 5.55
C ARG A 486 16.73 -20.19 5.27
N THR A 487 17.97 -20.25 4.78
CA THR A 487 18.75 -19.09 4.36
C THR A 487 18.61 -18.81 2.84
N PRO A 488 18.94 -17.58 2.40
CA PRO A 488 19.20 -16.42 3.25
C PRO A 488 17.93 -15.90 3.94
N PHE A 489 18.09 -15.32 5.13
CA PHE A 489 16.97 -14.72 5.87
C PHE A 489 17.39 -13.39 6.50
N LEU A 490 16.39 -12.54 6.74
CA LEU A 490 16.50 -11.40 7.65
C LEU A 490 15.87 -11.78 8.98
N GLY A 491 16.59 -11.59 10.08
CA GLY A 491 16.16 -11.96 11.42
C GLY A 491 16.37 -10.84 12.42
N LEU A 492 15.44 -10.70 13.36
CA LEU A 492 15.56 -9.82 14.51
C LEU A 492 16.13 -10.61 15.69
N VAL A 493 17.31 -10.21 16.15
CA VAL A 493 17.99 -10.81 17.30
C VAL A 493 18.07 -9.79 18.43
N ALA A 494 17.81 -10.23 19.66
CA ALA A 494 17.91 -9.39 20.85
C ALA A 494 18.66 -10.12 21.96
N SER A 495 19.50 -9.38 22.69
CA SER A 495 20.21 -9.89 23.86
C SER A 495 20.31 -8.85 24.97
N ASN A 496 20.33 -9.34 26.20
CA ASN A 496 20.54 -8.56 27.42
C ASN A 496 21.96 -8.77 27.98
N GLY A 497 22.86 -9.39 27.23
CA GLY A 497 24.25 -9.65 27.60
C GLY A 497 24.45 -10.84 28.54
N THR A 498 23.42 -11.63 28.87
CA THR A 498 23.57 -12.79 29.79
C THR A 498 23.76 -14.13 29.09
N VAL A 499 23.24 -14.28 27.87
CA VAL A 499 23.35 -15.51 27.07
C VAL A 499 24.06 -15.18 25.75
N PRO A 500 25.11 -15.96 25.39
CA PRO A 500 25.84 -15.72 24.15
C PRO A 500 24.98 -16.06 22.94
N LEU A 501 24.96 -15.18 21.95
CA LEU A 501 24.35 -15.47 20.65
C LEU A 501 25.09 -16.64 19.99
N ASN A 502 24.41 -17.78 19.85
CA ASN A 502 24.95 -18.94 19.16
C ASN A 502 24.61 -18.90 17.66
N ASN A 503 25.62 -18.66 16.84
CA ASN A 503 25.49 -18.60 15.39
C ASN A 503 25.47 -19.98 14.73
N ASP A 504 25.94 -21.04 15.42
CA ASP A 504 26.09 -22.38 14.84
C ASP A 504 24.74 -23.08 14.59
N ASN A 505 23.66 -22.62 15.25
CA ASN A 505 22.29 -23.10 15.03
C ASN A 505 21.42 -22.06 14.28
N ASN A 506 21.99 -21.33 13.30
CA ASN A 506 21.31 -20.26 12.54
C ASN A 506 20.66 -19.17 13.44
N GLY A 507 21.20 -18.93 14.65
CA GLY A 507 20.63 -17.98 15.61
C GLY A 507 19.23 -18.36 16.16
N GLU A 508 18.77 -19.60 15.97
CA GLU A 508 17.37 -20.01 16.21
C GLU A 508 16.93 -19.92 17.68
N LEU A 509 17.88 -19.87 18.63
CA LEU A 509 17.61 -19.67 20.07
C LEU A 509 17.36 -18.20 20.47
N HIS A 510 17.74 -17.23 19.63
CA HIS A 510 17.69 -15.79 19.95
C HIS A 510 17.02 -14.93 18.86
N THR A 511 16.69 -15.54 17.73
CA THR A 511 15.94 -14.89 16.65
C THR A 511 14.47 -14.85 17.06
N LEU A 512 13.99 -13.65 17.36
CA LEU A 512 12.63 -13.40 17.79
C LEU A 512 11.65 -13.58 16.64
N GLU A 513 12.03 -13.10 15.47
CA GLU A 513 11.24 -13.17 14.25
C GLU A 513 12.16 -13.09 13.02
N SER A 514 11.78 -13.76 11.94
CA SER A 514 12.56 -13.76 10.70
C SER A 514 11.70 -13.98 9.48
N CYS A 515 12.18 -13.48 8.33
CA CYS A 515 11.63 -13.80 7.03
C CYS A 515 12.74 -14.28 6.08
N ARG A 516 12.40 -15.24 5.23
CA ARG A 516 13.31 -15.74 4.21
C ARG A 516 13.34 -14.79 3.01
N ILE A 517 14.54 -14.58 2.44
CA ILE A 517 14.69 -13.94 1.14
C ILE A 517 14.81 -15.04 0.08
N TYR A 518 13.81 -15.14 -0.79
CA TYR A 518 13.70 -16.25 -1.75
C TYR A 518 14.66 -16.15 -2.93
N ASP A 519 15.18 -14.97 -3.23
CA ASP A 519 16.12 -14.76 -4.33
C ASP A 519 17.49 -14.28 -3.81
N SER A 520 18.31 -15.25 -3.41
CA SER A 520 19.68 -15.00 -2.95
C SER A 520 20.58 -14.43 -4.05
N GLY A 521 20.36 -14.81 -5.31
CA GLY A 521 21.12 -14.33 -6.46
C GLY A 521 20.88 -12.85 -6.77
N ALA A 522 19.83 -12.24 -6.21
CA ALA A 522 19.49 -10.84 -6.44
C ALA A 522 20.29 -9.83 -5.60
N PHE A 523 20.97 -10.28 -4.54
CA PHE A 523 21.81 -9.41 -3.69
C PHE A 523 23.24 -9.95 -3.48
N ILE A 524 23.52 -11.17 -3.91
CA ILE A 524 24.87 -11.74 -3.95
C ILE A 524 25.46 -11.48 -5.33
N ARG A 525 26.48 -10.63 -5.37
CA ARG A 525 27.18 -10.25 -6.58
C ARG A 525 28.32 -11.21 -6.91
N ASP A 526 28.47 -11.58 -8.19
CA ASP A 526 29.73 -12.15 -8.69
C ASP A 526 30.74 -11.01 -8.89
N THR A 527 31.92 -11.08 -8.27
CA THR A 527 32.97 -10.07 -8.44
C THR A 527 33.54 -10.06 -9.86
N ASN A 528 33.41 -11.15 -10.62
CA ASN A 528 33.80 -11.19 -12.03
C ASN A 528 32.82 -10.43 -12.92
N ASP A 529 31.57 -10.27 -12.47
CA ASP A 529 30.59 -9.44 -13.16
C ASP A 529 30.75 -7.97 -12.72
N HIS A 530 31.31 -7.17 -13.63
CA HIS A 530 31.57 -5.76 -13.40
C HIS A 530 30.32 -4.89 -13.63
N THR A 531 29.27 -5.46 -14.24
CA THR A 531 28.00 -4.79 -14.55
C THR A 531 26.95 -5.00 -13.47
N ALA A 532 27.09 -6.08 -12.71
CA ALA A 532 26.31 -6.47 -11.54
C ALA A 532 26.21 -5.33 -10.50
N ARG A 533 24.98 -4.93 -10.15
CA ARG A 533 24.71 -3.86 -9.16
C ARG A 533 24.12 -4.38 -7.85
N GLU A 534 23.89 -5.68 -7.76
CA GLU A 534 23.12 -6.39 -6.74
C GLU A 534 23.43 -5.83 -5.35
N SER A 535 22.36 -5.38 -4.70
CA SER A 535 22.37 -4.98 -3.31
C SER A 535 20.96 -5.14 -2.75
N ILE A 536 20.92 -5.29 -1.43
CA ILE A 536 19.71 -5.33 -0.64
C ILE A 536 19.68 -4.09 0.23
N THR A 537 18.57 -3.37 0.21
CA THR A 537 18.30 -2.28 1.13
C THR A 537 17.35 -2.80 2.19
N VAL A 538 17.71 -2.66 3.45
CA VAL A 538 16.89 -3.05 4.61
C VAL A 538 16.38 -1.77 5.26
N LEU A 539 15.07 -1.71 5.50
CA LEU A 539 14.42 -0.64 6.24
C LEU A 539 13.96 -1.18 7.60
N ILE A 540 14.42 -0.51 8.65
CA ILE A 540 14.09 -0.81 10.05
C ILE A 540 13.28 0.38 10.55
N GLU A 541 11.99 0.20 10.82
CA GLU A 541 11.14 1.26 11.38
C GLU A 541 10.80 0.94 12.83
N TYR A 542 11.26 1.78 13.75
CA TYR A 542 10.92 1.70 15.16
C TYR A 542 9.96 2.82 15.54
N LEU A 543 8.81 2.40 16.08
CA LEU A 543 7.90 3.23 16.84
C LEU A 543 7.80 2.64 18.26
N PRO A 544 7.68 3.44 19.32
CA PRO A 544 7.48 2.91 20.66
C PRO A 544 6.36 1.85 20.70
N GLY A 545 6.72 0.61 21.02
CA GLY A 545 5.81 -0.54 21.04
C GLY A 545 5.86 -1.48 19.82
N SER A 546 6.54 -1.12 18.73
CA SER A 546 6.66 -2.00 17.55
C SER A 546 7.90 -1.71 16.70
N ILE A 547 8.50 -2.75 16.14
CA ILE A 547 9.56 -2.64 15.13
C ILE A 547 9.15 -3.38 13.85
N GLY A 548 9.13 -2.66 12.73
CA GLY A 548 8.83 -3.18 11.40
C GLY A 548 10.11 -3.34 10.58
N ILE A 549 10.29 -4.52 9.97
CA ILE A 549 11.42 -4.81 9.09
C ILE A 549 10.91 -4.98 7.67
N PHE A 550 11.53 -4.27 6.74
CA PHE A 550 11.25 -4.32 5.31
C PHE A 550 12.56 -4.45 4.53
N TYR A 551 12.50 -4.94 3.30
CA TYR A 551 13.67 -4.98 2.42
C TYR A 551 13.30 -4.66 0.98
N LYS A 552 14.29 -4.27 0.19
CA LYS A 552 14.15 -3.96 -1.23
C LYS A 552 15.42 -4.39 -1.96
N LEU A 553 15.27 -5.21 -2.99
CA LEU A 553 16.37 -5.55 -3.90
C LEU A 553 16.47 -4.49 -5.01
N ASP A 554 17.62 -4.36 -5.65
CA ASP A 554 17.84 -3.31 -6.67
C ASP A 554 16.89 -3.36 -7.88
N ARG A 555 16.37 -4.54 -8.17
CA ARG A 555 15.40 -4.76 -9.25
C ARG A 555 13.96 -4.51 -8.82
N ASP A 556 13.70 -4.40 -7.52
CA ASP A 556 12.36 -4.25 -6.98
C ASP A 556 11.94 -2.78 -7.08
N LEU A 557 10.67 -2.53 -7.38
CA LEU A 557 10.11 -1.17 -7.42
C LEU A 557 9.73 -0.70 -6.01
N ASP A 558 9.21 -1.60 -5.19
CA ASP A 558 8.65 -1.30 -3.86
C ASP A 558 9.31 -2.11 -2.74
N TRP A 559 9.15 -1.62 -1.51
CA TRP A 559 9.56 -2.32 -0.28
C TRP A 559 8.74 -3.59 -0.07
N GLN A 560 9.43 -4.68 0.20
CA GLN A 560 8.86 -5.95 0.66
C GLN A 560 8.79 -5.94 2.18
N HIS A 561 7.61 -6.23 2.74
CA HIS A 561 7.47 -6.47 4.17
C HIS A 561 8.13 -7.79 4.55
N CYS A 562 8.94 -7.77 5.60
CA CYS A 562 9.59 -8.97 6.14
C CYS A 562 8.79 -9.49 7.34
N PHE A 563 8.69 -8.68 8.40
CA PHE A 563 7.88 -8.96 9.59
C PHE A 563 7.71 -7.70 10.43
N THR A 564 6.79 -7.74 11.40
CA THR A 564 6.61 -6.67 12.40
C THR A 564 6.50 -7.30 13.77
N HIS A 565 7.44 -6.93 14.65
CA HIS A 565 7.50 -7.44 16.01
C HIS A 565 6.90 -6.42 16.98
N ALA A 566 5.89 -6.84 17.74
CA ALA A 566 5.17 -6.00 18.69
C ALA A 566 5.80 -6.03 20.09
N ASN A 567 5.31 -5.17 20.98
CA ASN A 567 5.73 -5.07 22.39
C ASN A 567 7.21 -4.74 22.58
N VAL A 568 7.77 -3.96 21.65
CA VAL A 568 9.20 -3.60 21.67
C VAL A 568 9.43 -2.26 22.35
N PHE A 569 10.24 -2.29 23.41
CA PHE A 569 10.78 -1.08 24.01
C PHE A 569 12.30 -0.99 23.79
N ILE A 570 12.75 0.10 23.19
CA ILE A 570 14.15 0.34 22.83
C ILE A 570 14.63 1.57 23.59
N PRO A 571 15.66 1.43 24.44
CA PRO A 571 16.32 2.58 25.05
C PRO A 571 16.99 3.47 24.00
N ASN A 572 16.97 4.78 24.22
CA ASN A 572 17.53 5.76 23.27
C ASN A 572 19.06 5.95 23.38
N TYR A 573 19.73 5.19 24.25
CA TYR A 573 21.17 5.30 24.50
C TYR A 573 22.03 4.31 23.70
N PHE A 574 21.43 3.56 22.79
CA PHE A 574 22.18 2.62 21.94
C PHE A 574 22.99 3.33 20.86
N PHE A 575 24.12 2.73 20.53
CA PHE A 575 24.91 3.05 19.36
C PHE A 575 24.36 2.28 18.16
N LEU A 576 24.24 2.96 17.03
CA LEU A 576 23.99 2.33 15.74
C LEU A 576 25.30 1.75 15.20
N GLY A 577 25.28 0.50 14.75
CA GLY A 577 26.43 -0.16 14.14
C GLY A 577 26.07 -1.07 12.99
N ALA A 578 27.08 -1.47 12.24
CA ALA A 578 26.99 -2.54 11.25
C ALA A 578 28.22 -3.43 11.36
N SER A 579 28.06 -4.73 11.20
CA SER A 579 29.18 -5.68 11.30
C SER A 579 29.01 -6.86 10.36
N ALA A 580 30.12 -7.53 10.09
CA ALA A 580 30.11 -8.78 9.36
C ALA A 580 31.30 -9.67 9.79
N SER A 581 31.16 -10.97 9.58
CA SER A 581 32.20 -11.96 9.84
C SER A 581 32.21 -13.06 8.78
N THR A 582 33.38 -13.66 8.59
CA THR A 582 33.58 -14.84 7.75
C THR A 582 34.22 -15.97 8.55
N GLY A 583 33.71 -17.19 8.41
CA GLY A 583 34.28 -18.41 8.97
C GLY A 583 35.20 -19.13 7.97
N ASP A 584 34.94 -20.43 7.79
CA ASP A 584 35.64 -21.27 6.81
C ASP A 584 35.29 -20.94 5.35
N LEU A 585 34.09 -20.40 5.16
CA LEU A 585 33.64 -19.78 3.92
C LEU A 585 33.78 -18.26 4.05
N SER A 586 34.00 -17.60 2.92
CA SER A 586 34.24 -16.16 2.88
C SER A 586 33.41 -15.48 1.79
N ALA A 587 33.11 -14.21 2.03
CA ALA A 587 32.48 -13.33 1.07
C ALA A 587 32.97 -11.90 1.31
N GLN A 588 32.93 -11.06 0.28
CA GLN A 588 33.09 -9.61 0.49
C GLN A 588 31.77 -9.06 1.00
N GLN A 589 31.80 -8.27 2.06
CA GLN A 589 30.60 -7.75 2.72
C GLN A 589 30.72 -6.24 2.85
N ASP A 590 29.97 -5.52 2.01
CA ASP A 590 30.07 -4.07 1.85
C ASP A 590 28.84 -3.36 2.43
N LEU A 591 29.07 -2.28 3.18
CA LEU A 591 28.04 -1.34 3.63
C LEU A 591 27.99 -0.16 2.67
N LEU A 592 26.99 -0.15 1.78
CA LEU A 592 26.88 0.86 0.72
C LEU A 592 26.31 2.18 1.24
N SER A 593 25.33 2.12 2.14
CA SER A 593 24.87 3.31 2.84
C SER A 593 24.18 2.95 4.15
N LEU A 594 24.22 3.88 5.08
CA LEU A 594 23.43 3.85 6.30
C LEU A 594 22.81 5.23 6.50
N LYS A 595 21.49 5.29 6.53
CA LYS A 595 20.74 6.55 6.70
C LYS A 595 19.76 6.35 7.85
N VAL A 596 19.68 7.35 8.72
CA VAL A 596 18.72 7.37 9.83
C VAL A 596 17.79 8.55 9.63
N PHE A 597 16.50 8.35 9.82
CA PHE A 597 15.50 9.39 9.79
C PHE A 597 14.81 9.45 11.15
N ASP A 598 14.64 10.66 11.66
CA ASP A 598 13.80 10.90 12.83
C ASP A 598 12.34 10.80 12.40
N LEU A 599 11.56 10.01 13.12
CA LEU A 599 10.13 9.90 12.87
C LEU A 599 9.42 10.85 13.83
N PRO A 600 8.71 11.88 13.33
CA PRO A 600 8.03 12.83 14.20
C PRO A 600 6.90 12.11 14.92
N VAL A 601 7.16 11.73 16.16
CA VAL A 601 6.21 11.14 17.08
C VAL A 601 6.11 12.07 18.27
N ASP A 602 4.90 12.46 18.64
CA ASP A 602 4.67 13.33 19.78
C ASP A 602 4.88 12.53 21.07
N MET A 603 6.02 12.74 21.73
CA MET A 603 6.47 11.90 22.85
C MET A 603 6.39 12.67 24.16
N THR A 604 5.23 12.60 24.80
CA THR A 604 5.08 12.89 26.23
C THR A 604 5.11 11.57 26.99
N GLY A 605 6.28 11.15 27.52
CA GLY A 605 6.37 9.93 28.33
C GLY A 605 7.79 9.44 28.61
N THR A 606 8.04 9.14 29.88
CA THR A 606 9.35 8.85 30.49
C THR A 606 10.01 7.61 29.88
N ALA A 607 11.29 7.73 29.50
CA ALA A 607 12.09 6.61 29.02
C ALA A 607 12.08 5.46 30.04
N LYS A 608 11.50 4.30 29.68
CA LYS A 608 11.83 3.06 30.40
C LYS A 608 13.33 2.84 30.19
N SER A 609 14.05 2.52 31.25
CA SER A 609 15.52 2.38 31.16
C SER A 609 15.96 1.04 30.56
N LYS A 610 15.05 0.07 30.33
CA LYS A 610 15.40 -1.30 29.97
C LYS A 610 14.64 -1.81 28.75
N MET A 611 15.38 -2.47 27.87
CA MET A 611 14.93 -3.09 26.62
C MET A 611 14.03 -4.33 26.87
N SER A 612 13.01 -4.55 26.04
CA SER A 612 12.09 -5.70 26.14
C SER A 612 11.54 -6.14 24.77
N PHE A 613 11.46 -7.47 24.55
CA PHE A 613 10.93 -8.16 23.37
C PHE A 613 10.14 -9.42 23.82
N ASP A 614 9.09 -9.82 23.09
CA ASP A 614 8.22 -10.97 23.42
C ASP A 614 8.47 -12.16 22.47
N GLN A 615 8.33 -13.43 22.88
CA GLN A 615 8.96 -14.58 22.20
C GLN A 615 8.05 -15.53 21.39
N ASN A 616 6.73 -15.31 21.18
CA ASN A 616 5.90 -16.35 20.51
C ASN A 616 4.66 -15.89 19.70
N PRO A 617 4.71 -15.86 18.34
CA PRO A 617 3.53 -15.61 17.50
C PRO A 617 3.38 -16.56 16.28
N ARG A 618 2.65 -17.70 16.32
CA ARG A 618 2.33 -18.49 15.07
C ARG A 618 1.00 -19.30 15.06
N ALA A 619 0.27 -19.21 13.92
CA ALA A 619 -0.48 -20.24 13.12
C ALA A 619 -1.80 -19.66 12.51
N GLY A 620 -2.23 -19.87 11.26
CA GLY A 620 -1.76 -20.62 10.08
C GLY A 620 -2.62 -20.26 8.85
N THR A 621 -2.11 -20.48 7.62
CA THR A 621 -2.72 -20.08 6.33
C THR A 621 -3.12 -21.29 5.47
N GLU A 622 -4.32 -21.26 4.87
CA GLU A 622 -4.67 -22.01 3.65
C GLU A 622 -4.99 -21.03 2.50
N LYS A 623 -4.46 -21.32 1.31
CA LYS A 623 -4.53 -20.50 0.07
C LYS A 623 -5.84 -20.74 -0.70
N LYS A 624 -6.46 -19.70 -1.28
CA LYS A 624 -7.26 -19.83 -2.52
C LYS A 624 -7.21 -18.64 -3.49
N GLU A 625 -6.95 -19.02 -4.75
CA GLU A 625 -7.24 -18.49 -6.09
C GLU A 625 -7.61 -17.01 -6.33
N ALA A 626 -6.83 -16.35 -7.21
CA ALA A 626 -7.05 -15.02 -7.75
C ALA A 626 -7.83 -15.04 -9.09
N ASP A 627 -8.90 -14.24 -9.16
CA ASP A 627 -9.83 -14.07 -10.30
C ASP A 627 -9.25 -13.18 -11.42
N GLY A 628 -8.14 -13.59 -12.04
CA GLY A 628 -7.46 -12.86 -13.14
C GLY A 628 -8.13 -12.96 -14.52
N GLY A 629 -9.26 -13.65 -14.65
CA GLY A 629 -9.85 -14.03 -15.95
C GLY A 629 -10.57 -12.90 -16.70
N LYS A 630 -11.10 -11.89 -16.00
CA LYS A 630 -11.99 -10.89 -16.61
C LYS A 630 -11.24 -9.77 -17.35
N ALA A 631 -10.07 -9.36 -16.86
CA ALA A 631 -9.25 -8.33 -17.50
C ALA A 631 -8.61 -8.81 -18.81
N LEU A 632 -8.21 -10.09 -18.86
CA LEU A 632 -7.63 -10.70 -20.07
C LEU A 632 -8.66 -10.83 -21.21
N LEU A 633 -9.92 -11.13 -20.87
CA LEU A 633 -11.01 -11.25 -21.85
C LEU A 633 -11.36 -9.92 -22.52
N LEU A 634 -11.35 -8.82 -21.77
CA LEU A 634 -11.60 -7.48 -22.29
C LEU A 634 -10.47 -6.99 -23.21
N LEU A 635 -9.21 -7.29 -22.86
CA LEU A 635 -8.05 -6.92 -23.66
C LEU A 635 -8.02 -7.64 -25.02
N CYS A 636 -8.43 -8.91 -25.05
CA CYS A 636 -8.57 -9.69 -26.29
C CYS A 636 -9.68 -9.14 -27.21
N PHE A 637 -10.80 -8.68 -26.66
CA PHE A 637 -11.91 -8.14 -27.45
C PHE A 637 -11.52 -6.86 -28.20
N PHE A 638 -10.83 -5.93 -27.53
CA PHE A 638 -10.40 -4.68 -28.18
C PHE A 638 -9.26 -4.87 -29.19
N ALA A 639 -8.36 -5.83 -28.96
CA ALA A 639 -7.34 -6.20 -29.95
C ALA A 639 -7.97 -6.72 -31.26
N LEU A 640 -9.06 -7.50 -31.16
CA LEU A 640 -9.81 -8.00 -32.32
C LEU A 640 -10.50 -6.86 -33.09
N CYS A 641 -11.08 -5.88 -32.40
CA CYS A 641 -11.67 -4.71 -33.06
C CYS A 641 -10.63 -3.88 -33.83
N PHE A 642 -9.43 -3.71 -33.27
CA PHE A 642 -8.34 -2.99 -33.95
C PHE A 642 -7.89 -3.72 -35.23
N VAL A 643 -7.72 -5.04 -35.17
CA VAL A 643 -7.37 -5.85 -36.36
C VAL A 643 -8.47 -5.79 -37.42
N ALA A 644 -9.75 -5.80 -37.03
CA ALA A 644 -10.86 -5.70 -37.96
C ALA A 644 -10.90 -4.34 -38.69
N VAL A 645 -10.63 -3.24 -37.98
CA VAL A 645 -10.60 -1.88 -38.56
C VAL A 645 -9.40 -1.73 -39.51
N VAL A 646 -8.22 -2.17 -39.09
CA VAL A 646 -7.02 -2.13 -39.95
C VAL A 646 -7.16 -3.05 -41.16
N GLY A 647 -7.73 -4.24 -40.98
CA GLY A 647 -8.02 -5.18 -42.06
C GLY A 647 -9.02 -4.61 -43.08
N GLY A 648 -10.10 -3.98 -42.61
CA GLY A 648 -11.06 -3.28 -43.46
C GLY A 648 -10.43 -2.12 -44.24
N LEU A 649 -9.54 -1.36 -43.61
CA LEU A 649 -8.79 -0.27 -44.25
C LEU A 649 -7.84 -0.75 -45.35
N VAL A 650 -7.16 -1.88 -45.15
CA VAL A 650 -6.29 -2.48 -46.19
C VAL A 650 -7.12 -2.95 -47.39
N ILE A 651 -8.31 -3.50 -47.14
CA ILE A 651 -9.25 -3.94 -48.19
C ILE A 651 -9.75 -2.74 -49.03
N ILE A 652 -10.03 -1.60 -48.39
CA ILE A 652 -10.50 -0.38 -49.08
C ILE A 652 -9.37 0.28 -49.88
N LEU A 653 -8.16 0.34 -49.32
CA LEU A 653 -7.02 1.03 -49.95
C LEU A 653 -6.32 0.20 -51.04
N LYS A 654 -6.43 -1.14 -50.99
CA LYS A 654 -5.87 -2.04 -52.02
C LYS A 654 -6.82 -3.22 -52.33
N PRO A 655 -7.88 -2.98 -53.11
CA PRO A 655 -8.85 -4.03 -53.48
C PRO A 655 -8.25 -5.15 -54.36
N ASP A 656 -7.09 -4.91 -54.99
CA ASP A 656 -6.38 -5.89 -55.83
C ASP A 656 -5.71 -7.04 -55.04
N LEU A 657 -5.66 -6.93 -53.71
CA LEU A 657 -5.12 -7.97 -52.82
C LEU A 657 -6.16 -9.04 -52.44
N ILE A 658 -7.42 -8.89 -52.87
CA ILE A 658 -8.50 -9.86 -52.61
C ILE A 658 -8.50 -10.91 -53.73
N PRO A 659 -8.17 -12.19 -53.46
CA PRO A 659 -8.19 -13.23 -54.48
C PRO A 659 -9.64 -13.49 -54.92
N GLY A 660 -10.03 -12.94 -56.07
CA GLY A 660 -11.36 -13.14 -56.68
C GLY A 660 -11.92 -11.97 -57.50
N THR A 661 -11.42 -10.74 -57.29
CA THR A 661 -11.90 -9.54 -58.01
C THR A 661 -11.29 -9.37 -59.41
N GLN A 662 -10.14 -9.99 -59.70
CA GLN A 662 -9.52 -9.98 -61.03
C GLN A 662 -10.44 -10.55 -62.13
N ALA A 663 -11.28 -11.54 -61.80
CA ALA A 663 -12.17 -12.20 -62.78
C ALA A 663 -13.36 -11.34 -63.25
N SER A 664 -13.72 -10.30 -62.48
CA SER A 664 -14.82 -9.38 -62.83
C SER A 664 -14.36 -8.19 -63.66
N ILE A 665 -13.09 -7.78 -63.56
CA ILE A 665 -12.55 -6.62 -64.27
C ILE A 665 -12.25 -6.97 -65.74
N ASP A 666 -11.81 -8.21 -66.02
CA ASP A 666 -11.56 -8.67 -67.39
C ASP A 666 -12.84 -8.95 -68.21
N LYS A 667 -14.00 -9.13 -67.57
CA LYS A 667 -15.29 -9.26 -68.29
C LYS A 667 -15.86 -7.92 -68.77
N LYS A 668 -15.49 -6.80 -68.16
CA LYS A 668 -15.98 -5.47 -68.57
C LYS A 668 -15.16 -4.80 -69.67
N LYS A 669 -13.96 -5.30 -70.00
CA LYS A 669 -13.14 -4.79 -71.12
C LYS A 669 -13.46 -5.43 -72.48
N ARG A 670 -14.53 -6.23 -72.60
CA ARG A 670 -14.97 -6.84 -73.87
C ARG A 670 -16.26 -6.27 -74.45
N PHE A 671 -16.93 -5.34 -73.79
CA PHE A 671 -18.04 -4.60 -74.37
C PHE A 671 -17.99 -3.14 -73.89
N TYR A 672 -17.72 -2.25 -74.85
CA TYR A 672 -17.56 -0.79 -74.78
C TYR A 672 -16.18 -0.26 -74.38
#